data_AF-A0A399H0R1-F1
#
_entry.id   AF-A0A399H0R1-F1
#
_cell.length_a   1.000
_cell.length_b   1.000
_cell.length_c   1.000
_cell.angle_alpha   90.00
_cell.angle_beta   90.00
_cell.angle_gamma   90.00
#
_symmetry.space_group_name_H-M   'P 1'
#
loop_
_entity.id
_entity.type
_entity.pdbx_description
1 polymer ?
#
loop_
_entity_poly.entity_id
_entity_poly.type
_entity_poly.pdbx_seq_one_letter_code
_entity_poly.pdbx_strand_id
1 'polypeptide(L)'
;MTRHMGIDDLYSIALPEQPTLSPDGTRLVYVLRAADREHDRDNRELWTVPTASGAARRLTRGPADTAPAWSPDGTRVAFLRGGDGPAQVWLLPADGGEPEQVTELPLGAGAPAWSPDGTALAFTAPVDRQESPRSATPPPLVVDRRGHKADGTGLLGTVRSHLHVLDLDGRQVRQVTDGDWHAGAPAWSPDGRGLAFCAARGASAELTLRSEAYVVDVASSAAGRPRRVGGAEGVAGAVTWTAEGDALLVVGRTDTSLGHANLLRVPLDGGATVDLAAGLDRNVMAGGPGYPGALPRVADDGRTVLFCVRDRGCSQLYAVDVTGGAPRLLVGGTDRFVSGLSAAKDTAVVVLTRPDAYGEIVAVELSTGREQTLTRHGEALAGVELFPAREREFTISDGTTVHGWLLRDPDRTGPAPLLLDIHGGPHNAWNGAADPAHLYHQELVARGWSVLLLNPRGSDGYGEDFFTAVFGAWGKADAQDFLEPLDTLVAEGTADPARLAVAGYSYGGFMTCYLTGHDNRFAAAVAGGVVSDLTSMCGTSDEAQWLAVTELGGHPWADRERYAELSPYSHVDKVRTPTLVLHGAEDERCPVGQAEQWFNALSTQGVPTQLVLYPGGAHVFLLDGPPSHRTDLSRRIVDWVEHHAGTSGASASGQVAARPVDVPYWQRRLTELAERHRVPGAVLGISRGEHSGVAAHGVLNRDTGVTTTPDSLFQIGSITKVWTATLAMQLVDEGKLDLDAPVADVLPELRLSDPEVARQVTMRHLLTHSSGIDGDVFTDTGRGDDCLELFTGRLDEAAQNHPLGATVSYCNSGFVLAGRVVEKLTGMSWDRALSERLCAPLGLERTVTLPEEALRFRTAMGHASEGDQPPRPAPAWGLPRSAGPAGLITATAGDVLAFARLHLAGGTAPDGTRLLSERAARAMTAKEVDVPDVHLLGDSWGLGWIRFGWGGDRLIGHDGNTIGQSAFLRLLPEQDLAVTLLTNGGAAQDLYRELFGEIFAELGGVTMPEPLRPPAVPVPVDAGRLVGHYERAGTRIDVLEGEDGLLLRYTTTGPLADLVPDPVRETALVPVSDSLFLVQYAGSPAWVPVTFYSLPTGERYVHHGMRATPKVS
;
A
#
# COMPACT_ATOMS: atom_id res chain seq x y z
N MET A 1 1.43 26.77 0.93
CA MET A 1 0.83 25.97 2.01
C MET A 1 1.78 24.81 2.22
N THR A 2 2.34 24.67 3.41
CA THR A 2 3.09 23.49 3.82
C THR A 2 2.11 22.38 4.22
N ARG A 3 2.52 21.12 4.09
CA ARG A 3 1.76 19.95 4.56
C ARG A 3 2.67 19.05 5.40
N HIS A 4 2.11 18.14 6.19
CA HIS A 4 2.90 17.18 6.94
C HIS A 4 3.39 16.02 6.07
N MET A 5 4.47 15.39 6.54
CA MET A 5 5.01 14.14 6.00
C MET A 5 3.98 13.02 6.09
N GLY A 6 3.75 12.33 4.97
CA GLY A 6 2.88 11.16 4.88
C GLY A 6 3.57 9.96 4.24
N ILE A 7 2.93 8.79 4.31
CA ILE A 7 3.54 7.51 3.87
C ILE A 7 3.96 7.52 2.38
N ASP A 8 3.18 8.17 1.50
CA ASP A 8 3.49 8.24 0.07
C ASP A 8 4.69 9.14 -0.27
N ASP A 9 5.18 9.93 0.68
CA ASP A 9 6.37 10.76 0.49
C ASP A 9 7.65 9.95 0.34
N LEU A 10 7.62 8.65 0.68
CA LEU A 10 8.70 7.70 0.36
C LEU A 10 9.21 7.85 -1.08
N TYR A 11 8.30 8.06 -2.03
CA TYR A 11 8.63 8.21 -3.46
C TYR A 11 9.22 9.57 -3.83
N SER A 12 9.25 10.52 -2.90
CA SER A 12 9.87 11.85 -3.06
C SER A 12 11.18 11.98 -2.28
N ILE A 13 11.52 11.00 -1.43
CA ILE A 13 12.77 10.99 -0.67
C ILE A 13 13.91 10.52 -1.60
N ALA A 14 14.96 11.34 -1.68
CA ALA A 14 16.20 11.00 -2.36
C ALA A 14 17.35 10.91 -1.34
N LEU A 15 17.99 9.75 -1.24
CA LEU A 15 18.98 9.43 -0.22
C LEU A 15 20.38 9.33 -0.84
N PRO A 16 21.32 10.23 -0.51
CA PRO A 16 22.71 10.06 -0.89
C PRO A 16 23.37 8.94 -0.05
N GLU A 17 24.17 8.11 -0.70
CA GLU A 17 24.82 6.92 -0.14
C GLU A 17 26.26 6.80 -0.67
N GLN A 18 27.12 6.08 0.05
CA GLN A 18 28.43 5.59 -0.45
C GLN A 18 29.31 6.66 -1.14
N PRO A 19 29.63 7.79 -0.47
CA PRO A 19 30.44 8.84 -1.07
C PRO A 19 31.90 8.42 -1.24
N THR A 20 32.53 8.86 -2.32
CA THR A 20 33.94 8.63 -2.61
C THR A 20 34.60 9.86 -3.25
N LEU A 21 35.68 10.36 -2.65
CA LEU A 21 36.45 11.50 -3.14
C LEU A 21 37.41 11.08 -4.25
N SER A 22 37.59 11.97 -5.24
CA SER A 22 38.68 11.84 -6.19
C SER A 22 40.04 11.94 -5.46
N PRO A 23 41.11 11.31 -5.97
CA PRO A 23 42.42 11.35 -5.33
C PRO A 23 42.98 12.77 -5.13
N ASP A 24 42.60 13.70 -6.01
CA ASP A 24 42.98 15.12 -5.89
C ASP A 24 42.07 15.93 -4.94
N GLY A 25 41.01 15.33 -4.39
CA GLY A 25 40.06 15.96 -3.47
C GLY A 25 39.19 17.06 -4.09
N THR A 26 39.16 17.22 -5.41
CA THR A 26 38.43 18.32 -6.07
C THR A 26 36.98 17.99 -6.41
N ARG A 27 36.65 16.69 -6.52
CA ARG A 27 35.33 16.18 -6.87
C ARG A 27 35.01 14.94 -6.04
N LEU A 28 33.73 14.62 -5.93
CA LEU A 28 33.30 13.35 -5.37
C LEU A 28 32.26 12.67 -6.26
N VAL A 29 32.16 11.36 -6.11
CA VAL A 29 31.08 10.53 -6.68
C VAL A 29 30.35 9.88 -5.52
N TYR A 30 29.03 9.75 -5.64
CA TYR A 30 28.18 9.12 -4.64
C TYR A 30 26.99 8.44 -5.33
N VAL A 31 26.31 7.57 -4.59
CA VAL A 31 25.08 6.92 -5.04
C VAL A 31 23.90 7.76 -4.59
N LEU A 32 22.91 7.97 -5.44
CA LEU A 32 21.62 8.54 -5.05
C LEU A 32 20.54 7.46 -5.17
N ARG A 33 19.91 7.10 -4.06
CA ARG A 33 18.79 6.16 -3.98
C ARG A 33 17.46 6.90 -3.99
N ALA A 34 16.53 6.46 -4.83
CA ALA A 34 15.15 6.96 -4.85
C ALA A 34 14.18 5.82 -5.20
N ALA A 35 12.98 5.84 -4.60
CA ALA A 35 11.96 4.84 -4.87
C ALA A 35 11.26 5.09 -6.21
N ASP A 36 11.18 4.06 -7.05
CA ASP A 36 10.49 4.06 -8.34
C ASP A 36 9.11 3.42 -8.20
N ARG A 37 8.07 4.20 -8.44
CA ARG A 37 6.67 3.74 -8.34
C ARG A 37 6.26 2.85 -9.50
N GLU A 38 6.79 3.05 -10.69
CA GLU A 38 6.40 2.32 -11.90
C GLU A 38 6.94 0.89 -11.88
N HIS A 39 8.20 0.74 -11.46
CA HIS A 39 8.90 -0.56 -11.43
C HIS A 39 8.92 -1.22 -10.05
N ASP A 40 8.34 -0.57 -9.05
CA ASP A 40 8.27 -1.02 -7.66
C ASP A 40 9.62 -1.49 -7.08
N ARG A 41 10.64 -0.63 -7.22
CA ARG A 41 12.01 -0.87 -6.72
C ARG A 41 12.69 0.43 -6.32
N ASP A 42 13.78 0.34 -5.56
CA ASP A 42 14.68 1.48 -5.40
C ASP A 42 15.65 1.56 -6.58
N ASN A 43 15.67 2.70 -7.27
CA ASN A 43 16.69 3.00 -8.27
C ASN A 43 17.93 3.59 -7.57
N ARG A 44 19.12 3.13 -7.94
CA ARG A 44 20.41 3.66 -7.47
C ARG A 44 21.25 4.13 -8.65
N GLU A 45 21.59 5.41 -8.65
CA GLU A 45 22.33 6.06 -9.73
C GLU A 45 23.60 6.73 -9.20
N LEU A 46 24.65 6.81 -10.02
CA LEU A 46 25.86 7.55 -9.66
C LEU A 46 25.70 9.03 -9.96
N TRP A 47 26.13 9.87 -9.03
CA TRP A 47 26.14 11.32 -9.12
C TRP A 47 27.51 11.88 -8.75
N THR A 48 27.84 13.07 -9.25
CA THR A 48 29.07 13.79 -8.91
C THR A 48 28.81 15.22 -8.51
N VAL A 49 29.63 15.76 -7.60
CA VAL A 49 29.62 17.17 -7.21
C VAL A 49 31.04 17.67 -6.89
N PRO A 50 31.41 18.92 -7.24
CA PRO A 50 32.69 19.51 -6.85
C PRO A 50 32.75 19.80 -5.33
N THR A 51 33.92 19.63 -4.72
CA THR A 51 34.12 19.91 -3.28
C THR A 51 34.19 21.41 -2.96
N ALA A 52 34.67 22.21 -3.90
CA ALA A 52 34.80 23.67 -3.74
C ALA A 52 33.48 24.46 -3.87
N SER A 53 32.35 23.78 -4.13
CA SER A 53 31.01 24.26 -4.52
C SER A 53 30.69 24.11 -6.02
N GLY A 54 29.44 23.72 -6.32
CA GLY A 54 28.91 23.48 -7.67
C GLY A 54 27.59 22.71 -7.61
N ALA A 55 26.93 22.52 -8.76
CA ALA A 55 25.71 21.72 -8.83
C ALA A 55 26.04 20.22 -8.95
N ALA A 56 25.29 19.39 -8.24
CA ALA A 56 25.35 17.95 -8.41
C ALA A 56 24.87 17.56 -9.81
N ARG A 57 25.54 16.58 -10.44
CA ARG A 57 25.22 16.10 -11.77
C ARG A 57 25.15 14.58 -11.78
N ARG A 58 24.09 14.04 -12.38
CA ARG A 58 23.95 12.61 -12.61
C ARG A 58 24.96 12.11 -13.64
N LEU A 59 25.56 10.95 -13.35
CA LEU A 59 26.52 10.26 -14.20
C LEU A 59 25.93 9.02 -14.89
N THR A 60 25.06 8.28 -14.22
CA THR A 60 24.49 7.03 -14.77
C THR A 60 22.96 6.99 -14.66
N ARG A 61 22.34 6.05 -15.38
CA ARG A 61 20.88 5.78 -15.35
C ARG A 61 20.59 4.29 -15.18
N GLY A 62 21.56 3.53 -14.63
CA GLY A 62 21.37 2.11 -14.36
C GLY A 62 20.39 1.93 -13.21
N PRO A 63 19.67 0.79 -13.14
CA PRO A 63 18.67 0.56 -12.10
C PRO A 63 19.29 0.34 -10.72
N ALA A 64 20.52 -0.19 -10.65
CA ALA A 64 21.18 -0.56 -9.40
C ALA A 64 22.70 -0.33 -9.47
N ASP A 65 23.12 0.92 -9.63
CA ASP A 65 24.54 1.32 -9.66
C ASP A 65 25.02 1.66 -8.24
N THR A 66 26.06 0.97 -7.75
CA THR A 66 26.55 1.06 -6.36
C THR A 66 28.07 0.91 -6.24
N ALA A 67 28.61 1.07 -5.05
CA ALA A 67 30.01 0.87 -4.69
C ALA A 67 31.02 1.62 -5.60
N PRO A 68 30.87 2.94 -5.83
CA PRO A 68 31.81 3.69 -6.63
C PRO A 68 33.20 3.75 -5.96
N ALA A 69 34.25 3.55 -6.75
CA ALA A 69 35.64 3.63 -6.34
C ALA A 69 36.49 4.33 -7.42
N TRP A 70 37.18 5.40 -7.05
CA TRP A 70 38.05 6.14 -7.95
C TRP A 70 39.32 5.37 -8.29
N SER A 71 39.76 5.45 -9.55
CA SER A 71 41.11 5.03 -9.93
C SER A 71 42.16 5.95 -9.27
N PRO A 72 43.37 5.45 -8.94
CA PRO A 72 44.39 6.26 -8.27
C PRO A 72 44.84 7.50 -9.05
N ASP A 73 44.74 7.46 -10.38
CA ASP A 73 45.04 8.59 -11.28
C ASP A 73 43.86 9.57 -11.43
N GLY A 74 42.69 9.27 -10.85
CA GLY A 74 41.49 10.09 -10.92
C GLY A 74 40.82 10.16 -12.29
N THR A 75 41.17 9.29 -13.25
CA THR A 75 40.62 9.34 -14.62
C THR A 75 39.37 8.48 -14.80
N ARG A 76 39.12 7.51 -13.90
CA ARG A 76 38.03 6.54 -14.00
C ARG A 76 37.38 6.27 -12.64
N VAL A 77 36.15 5.77 -12.68
CA VAL A 77 35.39 5.28 -11.53
C VAL A 77 34.98 3.84 -11.81
N ALA A 78 35.41 2.90 -10.97
CA ALA A 78 34.89 1.55 -10.95
C ALA A 78 33.61 1.51 -10.09
N PHE A 79 32.62 0.71 -10.47
CA PHE A 79 31.39 0.56 -9.70
C PHE A 79 30.71 -0.78 -10.00
N LEU A 80 29.70 -1.15 -9.20
CA LEU A 80 28.84 -2.30 -9.43
C LEU A 80 27.55 -1.89 -10.13
N ARG A 81 27.10 -2.68 -11.10
CA ARG A 81 25.77 -2.56 -11.69
C ARG A 81 25.05 -3.91 -11.67
N GLY A 82 23.86 -3.95 -11.09
CA GLY A 82 22.92 -5.08 -11.12
C GLY A 82 21.61 -4.77 -11.86
N GLY A 83 20.53 -5.49 -11.52
CA GLY A 83 19.17 -5.26 -12.02
C GLY A 83 18.70 -6.30 -13.03
N ASP A 84 19.39 -6.43 -14.16
CA ASP A 84 19.04 -7.38 -15.23
C ASP A 84 19.71 -8.76 -15.08
N GLY A 85 20.44 -8.96 -13.97
CA GLY A 85 21.20 -10.16 -13.65
C GLY A 85 22.13 -9.96 -12.43
N PRO A 86 23.04 -10.91 -12.16
CA PRO A 86 24.04 -10.78 -11.11
C PRO A 86 24.91 -9.53 -11.32
N ALA A 87 25.19 -8.80 -10.24
CA ALA A 87 25.97 -7.56 -10.32
C ALA A 87 27.35 -7.79 -10.94
N GLN A 88 27.81 -6.88 -11.79
CA GLN A 88 29.14 -6.92 -12.41
C GLN A 88 29.92 -5.64 -12.13
N VAL A 89 31.23 -5.67 -12.31
CA VAL A 89 32.10 -4.49 -12.24
C VAL A 89 32.09 -3.74 -13.58
N TRP A 90 31.91 -2.43 -13.49
CA TRP A 90 31.91 -1.50 -14.62
C TRP A 90 32.90 -0.37 -14.39
N LEU A 91 33.43 0.19 -15.47
CA LEU A 91 34.29 1.38 -15.47
C LEU A 91 33.58 2.54 -16.16
N LEU A 92 33.61 3.71 -15.53
CA LEU A 92 33.08 4.97 -16.06
C LEU A 92 34.23 6.00 -16.17
N PRO A 93 34.38 6.73 -17.29
CA PRO A 93 35.27 7.88 -17.36
C PRO A 93 34.88 8.97 -16.34
N ALA A 94 35.85 9.52 -15.61
CA ALA A 94 35.61 10.48 -14.53
C ALA A 94 34.82 11.73 -14.93
N ASP A 95 34.99 12.20 -16.17
CA ASP A 95 34.28 13.38 -16.69
C ASP A 95 32.87 13.05 -17.20
N GLY A 96 32.49 11.77 -17.22
CA GLY A 96 31.24 11.25 -17.78
C GLY A 96 31.42 10.64 -19.17
N GLY A 97 30.48 9.79 -19.55
CA GLY A 97 30.52 8.98 -20.76
C GLY A 97 29.72 7.69 -20.56
N GLU A 98 29.82 6.77 -21.51
CA GLU A 98 29.19 5.45 -21.38
C GLU A 98 30.03 4.53 -20.47
N PRO A 99 29.42 3.87 -19.47
CA PRO A 99 30.08 2.84 -18.69
C PRO A 99 30.45 1.62 -19.53
N GLU A 100 31.59 1.02 -19.22
CA GLU A 100 32.07 -0.23 -19.81
C GLU A 100 32.06 -1.37 -18.79
N GLN A 101 31.43 -2.50 -19.13
CA GLN A 101 31.47 -3.71 -18.31
C GLN A 101 32.84 -4.38 -18.43
N VAL A 102 33.46 -4.73 -17.28
CA VAL A 102 34.80 -5.34 -17.25
C VAL A 102 34.85 -6.72 -16.61
N THR A 103 33.72 -7.22 -16.08
CA THR A 103 33.58 -8.60 -15.60
C THR A 103 32.33 -9.27 -16.16
N GLU A 104 32.39 -10.60 -16.30
CA GLU A 104 31.27 -11.46 -16.72
C GLU A 104 31.21 -12.73 -15.86
N LEU A 105 31.09 -12.55 -14.53
CA LEU A 105 31.09 -13.68 -13.60
C LEU A 105 29.68 -14.31 -13.48
N PRO A 106 29.54 -15.64 -13.57
CA PRO A 106 28.23 -16.31 -13.61
C PRO A 106 27.30 -16.03 -12.41
N LEU A 107 27.89 -15.76 -11.25
CA LEU A 107 27.20 -15.46 -9.99
C LEU A 107 27.40 -14.00 -9.54
N GLY A 108 28.04 -13.18 -10.37
CA GLY A 108 28.30 -11.77 -10.08
C GLY A 108 29.65 -11.48 -9.41
N ALA A 109 29.94 -10.20 -9.25
CA ALA A 109 31.11 -9.63 -8.60
C ALA A 109 30.69 -8.69 -7.46
N GLY A 110 31.56 -8.55 -6.47
CA GLY A 110 31.40 -7.64 -5.32
C GLY A 110 32.12 -6.30 -5.50
N ALA A 111 32.05 -5.45 -4.47
CA ALA A 111 32.52 -4.07 -4.53
C ALA A 111 34.00 -3.98 -4.98
N PRO A 112 34.32 -3.17 -6.01
CA PRO A 112 35.67 -3.09 -6.55
C PRO A 112 36.61 -2.24 -5.68
N ALA A 113 37.85 -2.70 -5.50
CA ALA A 113 38.94 -1.98 -4.85
C ALA A 113 40.15 -1.88 -5.80
N TRP A 114 40.60 -0.66 -6.10
CA TRP A 114 41.73 -0.41 -6.98
C TRP A 114 43.07 -0.80 -6.36
N SER A 115 43.94 -1.42 -7.15
CA SER A 115 45.36 -1.52 -6.82
C SER A 115 45.97 -0.11 -6.78
N PRO A 116 46.99 0.14 -5.94
CA PRO A 116 47.59 1.48 -5.80
C PRO A 116 48.18 2.05 -7.10
N ASP A 117 48.61 1.18 -8.02
CA ASP A 117 49.15 1.55 -9.33
C ASP A 117 48.07 1.71 -10.42
N GLY A 118 46.81 1.41 -10.12
CA GLY A 118 45.68 1.55 -11.03
C GLY A 118 45.59 0.50 -12.14
N THR A 119 46.38 -0.58 -12.08
CA THR A 119 46.42 -1.62 -13.13
C THR A 119 45.44 -2.77 -12.88
N ALA A 120 44.92 -2.92 -11.65
CA ALA A 120 44.05 -4.02 -11.27
C ALA A 120 42.90 -3.61 -10.33
N LEU A 121 41.87 -4.45 -10.27
CA LEU A 121 40.75 -4.35 -9.32
C LEU A 121 40.64 -5.64 -8.50
N ALA A 122 40.55 -5.53 -7.17
CA ALA A 122 40.23 -6.65 -6.28
C ALA A 122 38.77 -6.56 -5.83
N PHE A 123 38.12 -7.71 -5.68
CA PHE A 123 36.75 -7.80 -5.17
C PHE A 123 36.47 -9.21 -4.62
N THR A 124 35.42 -9.35 -3.81
CA THR A 124 34.85 -10.66 -3.47
C THR A 124 33.85 -11.11 -4.53
N ALA A 125 33.78 -12.41 -4.84
CA ALA A 125 32.73 -12.95 -5.70
C ALA A 125 32.28 -14.33 -5.21
N PRO A 126 30.98 -14.67 -5.35
CA PRO A 126 30.46 -16.01 -5.10
C PRO A 126 30.99 -17.03 -6.13
N VAL A 127 31.44 -18.18 -5.63
CA VAL A 127 31.99 -19.31 -6.38
C VAL A 127 31.26 -20.58 -5.99
N ASP A 128 30.69 -21.28 -6.97
CA ASP A 128 30.17 -22.64 -6.76
C ASP A 128 31.33 -23.64 -6.81
N ARG A 129 31.58 -24.30 -5.68
CA ARG A 129 32.69 -25.26 -5.51
C ARG A 129 32.50 -26.58 -6.25
N GLN A 130 31.28 -26.91 -6.69
CA GLN A 130 31.02 -28.15 -7.42
C GLN A 130 30.80 -27.94 -8.92
N GLU A 131 30.87 -26.70 -9.41
CA GLU A 131 30.58 -26.33 -10.81
C GLU A 131 29.30 -26.99 -11.33
N SER A 132 28.26 -27.06 -10.49
CA SER A 132 27.06 -27.82 -10.83
C SER A 132 26.38 -27.16 -12.04
N PRO A 133 26.13 -27.88 -13.15
CA PRO A 133 25.42 -27.30 -14.27
C PRO A 133 24.05 -26.81 -13.79
N ARG A 134 23.67 -25.58 -14.16
CA ARG A 134 22.33 -25.03 -13.90
C ARG A 134 21.30 -25.93 -14.59
N SER A 135 20.76 -26.88 -13.85
CA SER A 135 19.66 -27.73 -14.28
C SER A 135 18.35 -26.96 -14.13
N ALA A 136 17.43 -27.11 -15.08
CA ALA A 136 16.06 -26.59 -14.95
C ALA A 136 15.31 -27.20 -13.75
N THR A 137 15.78 -28.35 -13.26
CA THR A 137 15.32 -28.96 -12.01
C THR A 137 16.52 -29.07 -11.06
N PRO A 138 16.62 -28.21 -10.03
CA PRO A 138 17.73 -28.28 -9.09
C PRO A 138 17.71 -29.62 -8.34
N PRO A 139 18.88 -30.27 -8.13
CA PRO A 139 18.97 -31.47 -7.32
C PRO A 139 18.65 -31.15 -5.85
N PRO A 140 18.33 -32.16 -5.01
CA PRO A 140 18.23 -31.96 -3.58
C PRO A 140 19.48 -31.30 -3.01
N LEU A 141 19.30 -30.31 -2.13
CA LEU A 141 20.42 -29.68 -1.43
C LEU A 141 20.94 -30.64 -0.35
N VAL A 142 22.23 -30.98 -0.44
CA VAL A 142 22.92 -31.76 0.59
C VAL A 142 23.70 -30.79 1.47
N VAL A 143 23.40 -30.77 2.76
CA VAL A 143 24.02 -29.88 3.74
C VAL A 143 24.73 -30.70 4.82
N ASP A 144 26.03 -30.47 5.00
CA ASP A 144 26.86 -31.05 6.05
C ASP A 144 27.51 -29.97 6.96
N ARG A 145 27.12 -28.70 6.79
CA ARG A 145 27.59 -27.53 7.55
C ARG A 145 26.47 -26.71 8.14
N ARG A 146 26.78 -25.90 9.15
CA ARG A 146 25.77 -25.10 9.87
C ARG A 146 25.45 -23.80 9.17
N GLY A 147 26.44 -23.13 8.57
CA GLY A 147 26.26 -21.92 7.75
C GLY A 147 25.69 -22.22 6.36
N HIS A 148 24.56 -22.92 6.31
CA HIS A 148 23.96 -23.45 5.08
C HIS A 148 22.99 -22.49 4.41
N LYS A 149 22.67 -21.37 5.06
CA LYS A 149 21.80 -20.32 4.59
C LYS A 149 22.22 -18.97 5.13
N ALA A 150 21.78 -17.91 4.46
CA ALA A 150 21.95 -16.52 4.89
C ALA A 150 20.73 -15.70 4.45
N ASP A 151 20.24 -14.83 5.32
CA ASP A 151 19.13 -13.94 5.00
C ASP A 151 19.41 -13.09 3.74
N GLY A 152 18.38 -12.91 2.91
CA GLY A 152 18.47 -12.25 1.60
C GLY A 152 19.17 -13.06 0.50
N THR A 153 19.87 -14.14 0.82
CA THR A 153 20.47 -15.06 -0.16
C THR A 153 19.77 -16.43 -0.21
N GLY A 154 19.15 -16.84 0.89
CA GLY A 154 18.54 -18.16 1.05
C GLY A 154 19.59 -19.25 1.28
N LEU A 155 19.32 -20.44 0.74
CA LEU A 155 20.18 -21.61 0.90
C LEU A 155 21.47 -21.49 0.07
N LEU A 156 22.63 -21.56 0.75
CA LEU A 156 23.96 -21.34 0.15
C LEU A 156 24.53 -22.55 -0.59
N GLY A 157 24.18 -23.77 -0.15
CA GLY A 157 24.74 -25.01 -0.69
C GLY A 157 26.27 -25.01 -0.75
N THR A 158 26.82 -25.18 -1.96
CA THR A 158 28.27 -25.23 -2.25
C THR A 158 28.88 -23.87 -2.57
N VAL A 159 28.09 -22.79 -2.58
CA VAL A 159 28.55 -21.44 -2.95
C VAL A 159 29.31 -20.80 -1.79
N ARG A 160 30.51 -20.28 -2.07
CA ARG A 160 31.34 -19.53 -1.12
C ARG A 160 31.83 -18.21 -1.72
N SER A 161 32.00 -17.19 -0.88
CA SER A 161 32.55 -15.91 -1.33
C SER A 161 34.07 -15.93 -1.23
N HIS A 162 34.76 -15.59 -2.33
CA HIS A 162 36.23 -15.61 -2.41
C HIS A 162 36.79 -14.38 -3.10
N LEU A 163 38.06 -14.06 -2.79
CA LEU A 163 38.77 -12.94 -3.38
C LEU A 163 39.14 -13.23 -4.84
N HIS A 164 38.95 -12.23 -5.69
CA HIS A 164 39.32 -12.21 -7.09
C HIS A 164 40.09 -10.93 -7.40
N VAL A 165 40.97 -11.00 -8.40
CA VAL A 165 41.68 -9.85 -8.96
C VAL A 165 41.46 -9.84 -10.47
N LEU A 166 40.98 -8.72 -10.97
CA LEU A 166 40.88 -8.40 -12.40
C LEU A 166 42.10 -7.58 -12.82
N ASP A 167 42.85 -8.12 -13.78
CA ASP A 167 43.88 -7.38 -14.53
C ASP A 167 43.19 -6.54 -15.63
N LEU A 168 43.41 -5.23 -15.66
CA LEU A 168 42.68 -4.33 -16.57
C LEU A 168 43.24 -4.32 -18.00
N ASP A 169 44.51 -4.63 -18.19
CA ASP A 169 45.14 -4.66 -19.51
C ASP A 169 44.68 -5.88 -20.33
N GLY A 170 44.69 -7.06 -19.69
CA GLY A 170 44.31 -8.34 -20.30
C GLY A 170 42.85 -8.76 -20.06
N ARG A 171 42.11 -8.02 -19.23
CA ARG A 171 40.73 -8.33 -18.78
C ARG A 171 40.58 -9.75 -18.23
N GLN A 172 41.58 -10.22 -17.51
CA GLN A 172 41.58 -11.54 -16.91
C GLN A 172 41.20 -11.44 -15.44
N VAL A 173 40.12 -12.13 -15.05
CA VAL A 173 39.75 -12.31 -13.64
C VAL A 173 40.40 -13.58 -13.13
N ARG A 174 41.14 -13.48 -12.02
CA ARG A 174 41.76 -14.62 -11.34
C ARG A 174 41.28 -14.70 -9.90
N GLN A 175 40.81 -15.87 -9.50
CA GLN A 175 40.52 -16.19 -8.10
C GLN A 175 41.83 -16.29 -7.29
N VAL A 176 41.90 -15.61 -6.15
CA VAL A 176 43.10 -15.52 -5.29
C VAL A 176 43.00 -16.47 -4.09
N THR A 177 41.80 -16.70 -3.57
CA THR A 177 41.54 -17.58 -2.43
C THR A 177 40.54 -18.65 -2.78
N ASP A 178 40.67 -19.84 -2.20
CA ASP A 178 39.71 -20.93 -2.36
C ASP A 178 39.48 -21.67 -1.03
N GLY A 179 38.46 -22.52 -1.03
CA GLY A 179 38.18 -23.46 0.02
C GLY A 179 36.72 -23.42 0.44
N ASP A 180 36.44 -24.03 1.59
CA ASP A 180 35.08 -24.14 2.11
C ASP A 180 34.89 -23.22 3.31
N TRP A 181 34.96 -21.92 3.03
CA TRP A 181 34.88 -20.80 3.97
C TRP A 181 34.66 -19.51 3.17
N HIS A 182 34.24 -18.41 3.80
CA HIS A 182 33.99 -17.13 3.13
C HIS A 182 35.12 -16.13 3.41
N ALA A 183 35.59 -15.45 2.37
CA ALA A 183 36.45 -14.28 2.48
C ALA A 183 35.60 -13.00 2.60
N GLY A 184 35.98 -12.12 3.53
CA GLY A 184 35.46 -10.75 3.61
C GLY A 184 36.00 -9.85 2.51
N ALA A 185 35.53 -8.60 2.48
CA ALA A 185 35.95 -7.61 1.48
C ALA A 185 37.47 -7.38 1.50
N PRO A 186 38.13 -7.27 0.32
CA PRO A 186 39.58 -7.09 0.24
C PRO A 186 40.00 -5.63 0.43
N ALA A 187 41.20 -5.43 0.99
CA ALA A 187 41.92 -4.17 1.02
C ALA A 187 43.36 -4.35 0.49
N TRP A 188 43.76 -3.55 -0.50
CA TRP A 188 45.10 -3.58 -1.07
C TRP A 188 46.15 -3.05 -0.08
N SER A 189 47.29 -3.73 -0.01
CA SER A 189 48.48 -3.19 0.64
C SER A 189 48.97 -1.94 -0.12
N PRO A 190 49.59 -0.96 0.55
CA PRO A 190 50.09 0.25 -0.10
C PRO A 190 51.09 0.00 -1.23
N ASP A 191 51.82 -1.12 -1.19
CA ASP A 191 52.77 -1.53 -2.23
C ASP A 191 52.14 -2.34 -3.38
N GLY A 192 50.83 -2.63 -3.31
CA GLY A 192 50.09 -3.37 -4.33
C GLY A 192 50.41 -4.87 -4.42
N ARG A 193 51.14 -5.44 -3.45
CA ARG A 193 51.56 -6.86 -3.50
C ARG A 193 50.64 -7.82 -2.75
N GLY A 194 49.81 -7.33 -1.84
CA GLY A 194 48.96 -8.17 -1.02
C GLY A 194 47.55 -7.62 -0.82
N LEU A 195 46.64 -8.52 -0.45
CA LEU A 195 45.27 -8.19 -0.03
C LEU A 195 45.08 -8.58 1.43
N ALA A 196 44.57 -7.65 2.24
CA ALA A 196 44.05 -7.94 3.57
C ALA A 196 42.55 -8.24 3.50
N PHE A 197 42.07 -9.18 4.33
CA PHE A 197 40.67 -9.55 4.45
C PHE A 197 40.43 -10.25 5.80
N CYS A 198 39.17 -10.36 6.22
CA CYS A 198 38.78 -11.19 7.36
C CYS A 198 38.19 -12.53 6.89
N ALA A 199 38.36 -13.58 7.69
CA ALA A 199 37.73 -14.87 7.41
C ALA A 199 37.58 -15.72 8.67
N ALA A 200 36.45 -16.43 8.76
CA ALA A 200 36.24 -17.53 9.70
C ALA A 200 36.73 -18.84 9.06
N ARG A 201 37.95 -19.28 9.40
CA ARG A 201 38.57 -20.49 8.83
C ARG A 201 38.65 -21.62 9.84
N GLY A 202 38.14 -22.81 9.46
CA GLY A 202 38.22 -24.03 10.27
C GLY A 202 36.87 -24.51 10.80
N ALA A 203 36.77 -25.82 11.08
CA ALA A 203 35.50 -26.46 11.48
C ALA A 203 34.93 -25.94 12.80
N SER A 204 35.76 -25.41 13.69
CA SER A 204 35.34 -24.80 14.97
C SER A 204 34.97 -23.32 14.84
N ALA A 205 35.24 -22.67 13.71
CA ALA A 205 34.92 -21.24 13.55
C ALA A 205 33.40 -21.01 13.57
N GLU A 206 32.62 -21.94 12.98
CA GLU A 206 31.14 -21.97 13.07
C GLU A 206 30.61 -22.22 14.50
N LEU A 207 31.46 -22.64 15.44
CA LEU A 207 31.12 -22.92 16.84
C LEU A 207 31.55 -21.80 17.80
N THR A 208 32.56 -21.01 17.42
CA THR A 208 33.28 -20.11 18.35
C THR A 208 33.19 -18.66 17.93
N LEU A 209 32.55 -18.34 16.80
CA LEU A 209 32.43 -16.99 16.24
C LEU A 209 33.76 -16.34 15.88
N ARG A 210 34.83 -17.13 15.86
CA ARG A 210 36.18 -16.65 15.55
C ARG A 210 36.24 -16.26 14.08
N SER A 211 36.65 -15.02 13.86
CA SER A 211 37.02 -14.49 12.55
C SER A 211 38.37 -13.81 12.73
N GLU A 212 39.33 -14.12 11.86
CA GLU A 212 40.70 -13.61 11.98
C GLU A 212 41.04 -12.74 10.77
N ALA A 213 41.99 -11.82 10.94
CA ALA A 213 42.55 -11.03 9.85
C ALA A 213 43.64 -11.82 9.10
N TYR A 214 43.60 -11.75 7.77
CA TYR A 214 44.52 -12.45 6.88
C TYR A 214 45.12 -11.50 5.85
N VAL A 215 46.34 -11.81 5.42
CA VAL A 215 46.98 -11.21 4.24
C VAL A 215 47.34 -12.32 3.25
N VAL A 216 47.06 -12.09 1.97
CA VAL A 216 47.45 -12.98 0.87
C VAL A 216 48.25 -12.21 -0.17
N ASP A 217 49.32 -12.83 -0.68
CA ASP A 217 50.13 -12.30 -1.78
C ASP A 217 49.40 -12.51 -3.12
N VAL A 218 49.30 -11.47 -3.95
CA VAL A 218 48.61 -11.57 -5.25
C VAL A 218 49.49 -12.09 -6.37
N ALA A 219 50.81 -12.03 -6.27
CA ALA A 219 51.75 -12.39 -7.33
C ALA A 219 52.05 -13.89 -7.41
N SER A 220 51.74 -14.68 -6.36
CA SER A 220 51.95 -16.12 -6.41
C SER A 220 50.97 -16.78 -7.38
N SER A 221 51.50 -17.50 -8.37
CA SER A 221 50.73 -18.23 -9.39
C SER A 221 49.98 -19.47 -8.87
N ALA A 222 50.29 -19.90 -7.64
CA ALA A 222 49.42 -20.79 -6.86
C ALA A 222 48.56 -19.91 -5.94
N ALA A 223 47.27 -20.23 -5.75
CA ALA A 223 46.39 -19.57 -4.80
C ALA A 223 47.16 -19.31 -3.48
N GLY A 224 47.51 -18.04 -3.26
CA GLY A 224 48.45 -17.67 -2.21
C GLY A 224 47.88 -18.13 -0.88
N ARG A 225 48.63 -18.93 -0.11
CA ARG A 225 48.12 -19.39 1.19
C ARG A 225 47.94 -18.16 2.10
N PRO A 226 46.72 -17.82 2.53
CA PRO A 226 46.53 -16.62 3.33
C PRO A 226 47.23 -16.78 4.68
N ARG A 227 48.05 -15.79 5.03
CA ARG A 227 48.80 -15.69 6.28
C ARG A 227 47.98 -14.90 7.29
N ARG A 228 47.70 -15.50 8.45
CA ARG A 228 47.02 -14.78 9.54
C ARG A 228 47.89 -13.64 10.06
N VAL A 229 47.24 -12.54 10.43
CA VAL A 229 47.84 -11.37 11.09
C VAL A 229 47.16 -11.19 12.44
N GLY A 230 47.96 -11.04 13.51
CA GLY A 230 47.46 -10.96 14.88
C GLY A 230 47.18 -12.31 15.54
N GLY A 231 46.44 -12.26 16.64
CA GLY A 231 46.07 -13.42 17.46
C GLY A 231 45.18 -14.44 16.73
N ALA A 232 45.14 -15.68 17.24
CA ALA A 232 44.23 -16.73 16.77
C ALA A 232 42.85 -16.71 17.48
N GLU A 233 42.67 -15.75 18.37
CA GLU A 233 41.51 -15.52 19.21
C GLU A 233 40.93 -14.16 18.83
N GLY A 234 39.60 -14.01 18.88
CA GLY A 234 38.94 -12.76 18.58
C GLY A 234 37.96 -12.79 17.41
N VAL A 235 37.41 -11.62 17.12
CA VAL A 235 36.47 -11.38 16.03
C VAL A 235 36.98 -10.20 15.21
N ALA A 236 37.51 -10.48 14.03
CA ALA A 236 37.88 -9.49 13.02
C ALA A 236 36.73 -9.28 12.04
N GLY A 237 36.25 -8.04 11.95
CA GLY A 237 35.28 -7.58 10.95
C GLY A 237 35.98 -6.88 9.79
N ALA A 238 35.64 -5.61 9.55
CA ALA A 238 36.26 -4.80 8.52
C ALA A 238 37.77 -4.65 8.73
N VAL A 239 38.56 -4.75 7.65
CA VAL A 239 40.03 -4.60 7.70
C VAL A 239 40.52 -3.61 6.64
N THR A 240 41.54 -2.84 6.98
CA THR A 240 42.29 -2.00 6.04
C THR A 240 43.75 -1.86 6.48
N TRP A 241 44.58 -1.18 5.69
CA TRP A 241 46.02 -1.02 5.95
C TRP A 241 46.34 0.32 6.59
N THR A 242 47.43 0.36 7.37
CA THR A 242 48.13 1.62 7.66
C THR A 242 48.85 2.11 6.40
N ALA A 243 49.11 3.42 6.30
CA ALA A 243 49.78 4.02 5.14
C ALA A 243 51.17 3.43 4.85
N GLU A 244 51.91 3.06 5.91
CA GLU A 244 53.24 2.43 5.82
C GLU A 244 53.18 0.94 5.46
N GLY A 245 52.00 0.31 5.49
CA GLY A 245 51.83 -1.12 5.20
C GLY A 245 52.40 -2.06 6.27
N ASP A 246 52.77 -1.53 7.44
CA ASP A 246 53.39 -2.26 8.55
C ASP A 246 52.38 -2.87 9.53
N ALA A 247 51.12 -2.44 9.47
CA ALA A 247 50.04 -2.91 10.33
C ALA A 247 48.68 -2.91 9.58
N LEU A 248 47.73 -3.65 10.12
CA LEU A 248 46.32 -3.59 9.73
C LEU A 248 45.52 -2.77 10.74
N LEU A 249 44.51 -2.06 10.27
CA LEU A 249 43.42 -1.53 11.08
C LEU A 249 42.24 -2.50 10.97
N VAL A 250 41.78 -3.01 12.11
CA VAL A 250 40.73 -4.03 12.21
C VAL A 250 39.61 -3.50 13.10
N VAL A 251 38.39 -3.42 12.57
CA VAL A 251 37.20 -3.21 13.41
C VAL A 251 36.80 -4.56 13.98
N GLY A 252 36.85 -4.70 15.30
CA GLY A 252 36.64 -6.01 15.93
C GLY A 252 37.06 -6.08 17.38
N ARG A 253 37.29 -7.30 17.88
CA ARG A 253 37.64 -7.60 19.28
C ARG A 253 38.76 -8.62 19.35
N THR A 254 39.50 -8.59 20.46
CA THR A 254 40.59 -9.54 20.75
C THR A 254 40.11 -10.87 21.32
N ASP A 255 38.82 -10.99 21.65
CA ASP A 255 38.17 -12.22 22.10
C ASP A 255 36.77 -12.37 21.48
N THR A 256 36.05 -13.41 21.90
CA THR A 256 34.72 -13.78 21.39
C THR A 256 33.58 -13.50 22.37
N SER A 257 33.83 -12.85 23.52
CA SER A 257 32.77 -12.46 24.46
C SER A 257 31.90 -11.37 23.87
N LEU A 258 30.61 -11.29 24.25
CA LEU A 258 29.72 -10.20 23.84
C LEU A 258 30.29 -8.85 24.34
N GLY A 259 30.18 -7.81 23.51
CA GLY A 259 30.78 -6.51 23.79
C GLY A 259 31.04 -5.63 22.57
N HIS A 260 31.46 -4.39 22.79
CA HIS A 260 31.76 -3.42 21.75
C HIS A 260 32.86 -3.89 20.79
N ALA A 261 32.66 -3.62 19.50
CA ALA A 261 33.74 -3.62 18.53
C ALA A 261 34.64 -2.40 18.73
N ASN A 262 35.94 -2.63 18.70
CA ASN A 262 36.99 -1.62 18.84
C ASN A 262 37.70 -1.37 17.50
N LEU A 263 38.57 -0.37 17.46
CA LEU A 263 39.46 -0.10 16.32
C LEU A 263 40.89 -0.54 16.66
N LEU A 264 41.26 -1.73 16.21
CA LEU A 264 42.52 -2.37 16.56
C LEU A 264 43.59 -2.11 15.49
N ARG A 265 44.74 -1.57 15.89
CA ARG A 265 45.97 -1.59 15.08
C ARG A 265 46.74 -2.88 15.35
N VAL A 266 46.85 -3.75 14.36
CA VAL A 266 47.46 -5.07 14.45
C VAL A 266 48.75 -5.12 13.61
N PRO A 267 49.95 -5.08 14.22
CA PRO A 267 51.22 -5.13 13.50
C PRO A 267 51.44 -6.44 12.71
N LEU A 268 52.04 -6.34 11.51
CA LEU A 268 52.32 -7.52 10.67
C LEU A 268 53.48 -8.38 11.19
N ASP A 269 54.37 -7.80 11.99
CA ASP A 269 55.56 -8.43 12.58
C ASP A 269 55.26 -9.23 13.85
N GLY A 270 53.98 -9.26 14.28
CA GLY A 270 53.56 -9.92 15.52
C GLY A 270 53.75 -9.07 16.78
N GLY A 271 54.03 -7.78 16.64
CA GLY A 271 54.00 -6.82 17.74
C GLY A 271 52.63 -6.72 18.44
N ALA A 272 52.60 -6.01 19.57
CA ALA A 272 51.38 -5.87 20.37
C ALA A 272 50.29 -5.09 19.61
N THR A 273 49.07 -5.62 19.65
CA THR A 273 47.87 -4.91 19.16
C THR A 273 47.59 -3.69 20.04
N VAL A 274 47.27 -2.56 19.40
CA VAL A 274 46.86 -1.32 20.08
C VAL A 274 45.41 -1.04 19.75
N ASP A 275 44.59 -0.79 20.77
CA ASP A 275 43.22 -0.32 20.59
C ASP A 275 43.21 1.22 20.50
N LEU A 276 42.84 1.73 19.34
CA LEU A 276 42.77 3.16 19.03
C LEU A 276 41.48 3.81 19.54
N ALA A 277 40.47 3.01 19.89
CA ALA A 277 39.18 3.45 20.41
C ALA A 277 39.07 3.31 21.94
N ALA A 278 40.04 2.69 22.63
CA ALA A 278 39.99 2.36 24.06
C ALA A 278 39.60 3.52 25.01
N GLY A 279 39.82 4.77 24.62
CA GLY A 279 39.38 5.95 25.40
C GLY A 279 37.88 6.27 25.29
N LEU A 280 37.16 5.59 24.40
CA LEU A 280 35.73 5.71 24.16
C LEU A 280 35.08 4.41 24.60
N ASP A 281 34.29 4.44 25.67
CA ASP A 281 33.45 3.31 26.07
C ASP A 281 32.24 3.21 25.12
N ARG A 282 32.50 2.96 23.83
CA ARG A 282 31.52 3.00 22.74
C ARG A 282 31.90 2.08 21.59
N ASN A 283 30.88 1.54 20.91
CA ASN A 283 31.02 0.65 19.77
C ASN A 283 31.50 1.38 18.50
N VAL A 284 32.49 0.82 17.81
CA VAL A 284 32.99 1.31 16.51
C VAL A 284 32.07 0.84 15.38
N MET A 285 31.54 1.79 14.61
CA MET A 285 30.51 1.57 13.58
C MET A 285 31.10 1.52 12.18
N ALA A 286 31.39 0.32 11.67
CA ALA A 286 31.91 0.12 10.31
C ALA A 286 30.90 0.41 9.18
N GLY A 287 29.61 0.59 9.52
CA GLY A 287 28.52 0.84 8.56
C GLY A 287 27.93 -0.43 7.94
N GLY A 288 26.63 -0.41 7.65
CA GLY A 288 25.89 -1.48 6.98
C GLY A 288 24.39 -1.16 6.89
N PRO A 289 23.59 -2.00 6.20
CA PRO A 289 22.12 -1.85 6.18
C PRO A 289 21.55 -1.80 7.61
N GLY A 290 20.81 -0.74 7.94
CA GLY A 290 20.23 -0.54 9.29
C GLY A 290 21.22 -0.14 10.40
N TYR A 291 22.53 -0.09 10.10
CA TYR A 291 23.59 0.27 11.04
C TYR A 291 24.46 1.39 10.46
N PRO A 292 24.05 2.66 10.59
CA PRO A 292 24.80 3.80 10.04
C PRO A 292 26.21 3.87 10.62
N GLY A 293 27.16 4.25 9.79
CA GLY A 293 28.59 4.30 10.09
C GLY A 293 29.39 4.30 8.80
N ALA A 294 30.69 4.05 8.90
CA ALA A 294 31.54 3.90 7.72
C ALA A 294 32.83 3.16 8.06
N LEU A 295 33.40 2.50 7.04
CA LEU A 295 34.71 1.85 7.16
C LEU A 295 35.78 2.86 7.58
N PRO A 296 36.72 2.49 8.47
CA PRO A 296 37.83 3.36 8.82
C PRO A 296 38.64 3.83 7.60
N ARG A 297 39.17 5.04 7.69
CA ARG A 297 40.00 5.67 6.65
C ARG A 297 41.26 6.26 7.25
N VAL A 298 42.40 6.00 6.62
CA VAL A 298 43.65 6.71 6.93
C VAL A 298 43.69 7.96 6.05
N ALA A 299 43.93 9.12 6.65
CA ALA A 299 44.10 10.37 5.91
C ALA A 299 45.45 10.41 5.18
N ASP A 300 45.59 11.33 4.23
CA ASP A 300 46.79 11.44 3.38
C ASP A 300 48.07 11.83 4.14
N ASP A 301 47.95 12.33 5.37
CA ASP A 301 49.10 12.56 6.26
C ASP A 301 49.75 11.25 6.77
N GLY A 302 49.13 10.10 6.51
CA GLY A 302 49.56 8.77 6.90
C GLY A 302 49.45 8.47 8.40
N ARG A 303 48.96 9.43 9.20
CA ARG A 303 48.92 9.37 10.66
C ARG A 303 47.52 9.44 11.23
N THR A 304 46.63 10.20 10.61
CA THR A 304 45.27 10.39 11.13
C THR A 304 44.36 9.26 10.64
N VAL A 305 43.68 8.60 11.58
CA VAL A 305 42.67 7.58 11.31
C VAL A 305 41.29 8.13 11.64
N LEU A 306 40.40 8.11 10.65
CA LEU A 306 39.00 8.51 10.76
C LEU A 306 38.14 7.25 10.92
N PHE A 307 37.20 7.28 11.87
CA PHE A 307 36.30 6.16 12.15
C PHE A 307 34.99 6.64 12.78
N CYS A 308 33.93 5.85 12.63
CA CYS A 308 32.64 6.16 13.24
C CYS A 308 32.44 5.39 14.54
N VAL A 309 31.74 6.01 15.49
CA VAL A 309 31.41 5.45 16.80
C VAL A 309 29.94 5.72 17.11
N ARG A 310 29.25 4.78 17.75
CA ARG A 310 27.87 4.98 18.22
C ARG A 310 27.86 5.68 19.57
N ASP A 311 27.09 6.75 19.73
CA ASP A 311 26.85 7.38 21.02
C ASP A 311 25.41 7.90 21.07
N ARG A 312 24.64 7.49 22.10
CA ARG A 312 23.19 7.75 22.26
C ARG A 312 22.38 7.51 20.98
N GLY A 313 22.62 6.39 20.30
CA GLY A 313 21.96 6.05 19.04
C GLY A 313 22.48 6.79 17.79
N CYS A 314 23.37 7.77 17.94
CA CYS A 314 23.91 8.55 16.83
C CYS A 314 25.26 7.97 16.37
N SER A 315 25.44 7.79 15.06
CA SER A 315 26.77 7.47 14.49
C SER A 315 27.56 8.77 14.30
N GLN A 316 28.68 8.89 15.00
CA GLN A 316 29.52 10.09 15.08
C GLN A 316 30.91 9.82 14.49
N LEU A 317 31.52 10.81 13.83
CA LEU A 317 32.84 10.73 13.22
C LEU A 317 33.93 11.21 14.18
N TYR A 318 34.94 10.38 14.41
CA TYR A 318 36.12 10.65 15.23
C TYR A 318 37.42 10.57 14.40
N ALA A 319 38.46 11.23 14.90
CA ALA A 319 39.83 11.15 14.41
C ALA A 319 40.81 10.78 15.53
N VAL A 320 41.80 9.94 15.24
CA VAL A 320 42.87 9.55 16.19
C VAL A 320 44.20 9.36 15.46
N ASP A 321 45.34 9.55 16.13
CA ASP A 321 46.65 9.20 15.55
C ASP A 321 46.78 7.67 15.48
N VAL A 322 47.34 7.16 14.39
CA VAL A 322 47.50 5.73 14.08
C VAL A 322 48.35 5.01 15.12
N THR A 323 49.19 5.71 15.86
CA THR A 323 50.00 5.15 16.96
C THR A 323 49.26 5.14 18.30
N GLY A 324 48.07 5.70 18.37
CA GLY A 324 47.24 5.83 19.57
C GLY A 324 47.14 7.27 20.07
N GLY A 325 46.32 7.48 21.11
CA GLY A 325 46.05 8.79 21.68
C GLY A 325 44.57 8.93 22.05
N ALA A 326 44.16 10.13 22.47
CA ALA A 326 42.75 10.41 22.73
C ALA A 326 42.02 10.69 21.41
N PRO A 327 40.96 9.93 21.07
CA PRO A 327 40.14 10.24 19.90
C PRO A 327 39.48 11.62 20.02
N ARG A 328 39.45 12.36 18.92
CA ARG A 328 38.85 13.70 18.80
C ARG A 328 37.58 13.62 17.96
N LEU A 329 36.46 14.08 18.52
CA LEU A 329 35.20 14.21 17.79
C LEU A 329 35.34 15.26 16.66
N LEU A 330 34.90 14.90 15.45
CA LEU A 330 34.82 15.78 14.29
C LEU A 330 33.39 16.19 13.97
N VAL A 331 32.48 15.22 13.86
CA VAL A 331 31.06 15.42 13.54
C VAL A 331 30.22 14.52 14.44
N GLY A 332 29.30 15.09 15.20
CA GLY A 332 28.45 14.32 16.10
C GLY A 332 27.57 15.21 16.98
N GLY A 333 27.10 14.66 18.09
CA GLY A 333 25.98 15.22 18.86
C GLY A 333 24.70 14.42 18.61
N THR A 334 23.57 14.98 19.04
CA THR A 334 22.25 14.32 18.98
C THR A 334 21.42 14.71 17.75
N ASP A 335 21.95 15.58 16.89
CA ASP A 335 21.29 16.11 15.68
C ASP A 335 22.13 15.89 14.39
N ARG A 336 23.16 15.05 14.46
CA ARG A 336 24.12 14.77 13.37
C ARG A 336 24.36 13.26 13.28
N PHE A 337 24.00 12.66 12.16
CA PHE A 337 24.07 11.19 11.97
C PHE A 337 24.89 10.85 10.72
N VAL A 338 26.05 10.21 10.93
CA VAL A 338 26.98 9.86 9.85
C VAL A 338 26.72 8.44 9.33
N SER A 339 26.46 8.31 8.02
CA SER A 339 26.15 7.02 7.35
C SER A 339 27.05 6.71 6.14
N GLY A 340 28.13 7.45 5.96
CA GLY A 340 29.14 7.21 4.93
C GLY A 340 30.35 8.12 5.10
N LEU A 341 31.52 7.68 4.63
CA LEU A 341 32.79 8.42 4.77
C LEU A 341 33.73 8.15 3.60
N SER A 342 34.35 9.21 3.10
CA SER A 342 35.57 9.19 2.29
C SER A 342 36.47 10.35 2.69
N ALA A 343 37.77 10.23 2.50
CA ALA A 343 38.73 11.28 2.81
C ALA A 343 39.81 11.34 1.73
N ALA A 344 40.26 12.56 1.43
CA ALA A 344 41.41 12.85 0.58
C ALA A 344 41.96 14.21 0.99
N LYS A 345 43.29 14.35 0.99
CA LYS A 345 44.01 15.54 1.49
C LYS A 345 43.57 15.91 2.92
N ASP A 346 43.20 17.17 3.16
CA ASP A 346 42.73 17.67 4.46
C ASP A 346 41.19 17.71 4.57
N THR A 347 40.49 16.95 3.72
CA THR A 347 39.01 16.96 3.64
C THR A 347 38.45 15.55 3.78
N ALA A 348 37.48 15.38 4.67
CA ALA A 348 36.55 14.26 4.64
C ALA A 348 35.23 14.67 3.98
N VAL A 349 34.53 13.72 3.39
CA VAL A 349 33.12 13.87 3.00
C VAL A 349 32.31 12.78 3.67
N VAL A 350 31.14 13.16 4.17
CA VAL A 350 30.22 12.26 4.85
C VAL A 350 28.82 12.37 4.25
N VAL A 351 28.05 11.29 4.39
CA VAL A 351 26.58 11.39 4.32
C VAL A 351 26.11 11.78 5.71
N LEU A 352 25.43 12.92 5.80
CA LEU A 352 24.96 13.49 7.06
C LEU A 352 23.44 13.62 7.03
N THR A 353 22.76 12.82 7.85
CA THR A 353 21.33 12.96 8.14
C THR A 353 21.14 13.90 9.33
N ARG A 354 19.98 14.56 9.41
CA ARG A 354 19.56 15.43 10.52
C ARG A 354 18.09 15.16 10.89
N PRO A 355 17.58 15.65 12.02
CA PRO A 355 16.17 15.46 12.39
C PRO A 355 15.16 16.03 11.40
N ASP A 356 15.56 17.02 10.61
CA ASP A 356 14.72 17.73 9.64
C ASP A 356 15.06 17.40 8.17
N ALA A 357 16.00 16.48 7.92
CA ALA A 357 16.47 16.17 6.57
C ALA A 357 17.02 14.74 6.46
N TYR A 358 16.59 14.03 5.42
CA TYR A 358 16.89 12.61 5.19
C TYR A 358 18.35 12.29 4.79
N GLY A 359 19.16 13.30 4.46
CA GLY A 359 20.59 13.13 4.21
C GLY A 359 21.15 14.05 3.13
N GLU A 360 22.33 14.61 3.36
CA GLU A 360 23.10 15.36 2.35
C GLU A 360 24.58 14.96 2.37
N ILE A 361 25.28 15.18 1.26
CA ILE A 361 26.74 15.11 1.23
C ILE A 361 27.31 16.37 1.87
N VAL A 362 28.18 16.19 2.86
CA VAL A 362 28.82 17.28 3.61
C VAL A 362 30.34 17.08 3.60
N ALA A 363 31.07 18.12 3.19
CA ALA A 363 32.52 18.18 3.36
C ALA A 363 32.87 18.66 4.77
N VAL A 364 33.90 18.06 5.35
CA VAL A 364 34.41 18.30 6.70
C VAL A 364 35.91 18.56 6.61
N GLU A 365 36.35 19.74 7.05
CA GLU A 365 37.76 20.10 7.15
C GLU A 365 38.38 19.38 8.36
N LEU A 366 39.41 18.53 8.17
CA LEU A 366 39.90 17.64 9.22
C LEU A 366 40.57 18.39 10.38
N SER A 367 41.24 19.50 10.06
CA SER A 367 41.94 20.33 11.04
C SER A 367 40.99 21.11 11.96
N THR A 368 39.82 21.55 11.46
CA THR A 368 38.90 22.43 12.20
C THR A 368 37.56 21.77 12.57
N GLY A 369 37.16 20.70 11.89
CA GLY A 369 35.82 20.13 11.96
C GLY A 369 34.75 20.92 11.20
N ARG A 370 35.13 21.94 10.41
CA ARG A 370 34.17 22.82 9.72
C ARG A 370 33.40 22.07 8.64
N GLU A 371 32.07 22.13 8.73
CA GLU A 371 31.13 21.49 7.81
C GLU A 371 30.73 22.41 6.64
N GLN A 372 30.64 21.86 5.44
CA GLN A 372 30.06 22.51 4.25
C GLN A 372 29.17 21.53 3.49
N THR A 373 27.87 21.79 3.44
CA THR A 373 26.92 21.00 2.64
C THR A 373 27.16 21.21 1.14
N LEU A 374 27.26 20.12 0.39
CA LEU A 374 27.56 20.11 -1.04
C LEU A 374 26.34 19.80 -1.93
N THR A 375 25.32 19.13 -1.38
CA THR A 375 24.11 18.72 -2.12
C THR A 375 22.85 19.33 -1.52
N ARG A 376 21.73 19.20 -2.25
CA ARG A 376 20.41 19.71 -1.86
C ARG A 376 19.28 18.76 -2.30
N HIS A 377 19.46 17.45 -2.08
CA HIS A 377 18.47 16.44 -2.47
C HIS A 377 17.16 16.57 -1.70
N GLY A 378 17.19 17.19 -0.51
CA GLY A 378 15.99 17.49 0.28
C GLY A 378 15.06 18.57 -0.32
N GLU A 379 15.46 19.31 -1.37
CA GLU A 379 14.62 20.39 -1.95
C GLU A 379 13.27 19.88 -2.49
N ALA A 380 13.18 18.61 -2.89
CA ALA A 380 11.91 17.98 -3.31
C ALA A 380 10.84 17.98 -2.20
N LEU A 381 11.27 18.06 -0.93
CA LEU A 381 10.43 18.05 0.25
C LEU A 381 10.33 19.43 0.92
N ALA A 382 10.74 20.52 0.26
CA ALA A 382 10.75 21.87 0.85
C ALA A 382 9.39 22.39 1.34
N GLY A 383 8.28 21.80 0.88
CA GLY A 383 6.91 22.08 1.34
C GLY A 383 6.35 21.10 2.37
N VAL A 384 7.17 20.14 2.84
CA VAL A 384 6.78 19.06 3.74
C VAL A 384 7.44 19.25 5.10
N GLU A 385 6.62 19.31 6.15
CA GLU A 385 7.08 19.49 7.53
C GLU A 385 7.13 18.16 8.28
N LEU A 386 8.21 17.94 9.02
CA LEU A 386 8.37 16.81 9.94
C LEU A 386 8.11 17.24 11.39
N PHE A 387 7.49 16.35 12.16
CA PHE A 387 7.44 16.45 13.61
C PHE A 387 8.79 16.02 14.21
N PRO A 388 9.46 16.90 14.97
CA PRO A 388 10.77 16.59 15.53
C PRO A 388 10.67 15.59 16.68
N ALA A 389 11.56 14.61 16.67
CA ALA A 389 11.81 13.74 17.80
C ALA A 389 12.55 14.53 18.90
N ARG A 390 12.05 14.51 20.13
CA ARG A 390 12.68 15.19 21.28
C ARG A 390 13.26 14.20 22.27
N GLU A 391 14.50 14.42 22.69
CA GLU A 391 15.16 13.60 23.72
C GLU A 391 14.34 13.59 25.02
N ARG A 392 14.26 12.40 25.65
CA ARG A 392 13.68 12.17 26.97
C ARG A 392 14.51 11.13 27.70
N GLU A 393 14.69 11.34 29.00
CA GLU A 393 15.34 10.39 29.90
C GLU A 393 14.37 10.02 31.02
N PHE A 394 14.41 8.75 31.42
CA PHE A 394 13.56 8.18 32.44
C PHE A 394 14.45 7.43 33.43
N THR A 395 14.36 7.76 34.72
CA THR A 395 15.00 6.95 35.76
C THR A 395 14.00 5.93 36.28
N ILE A 396 14.28 4.65 36.06
CA ILE A 396 13.42 3.54 36.49
C ILE A 396 13.74 3.09 37.92
N SER A 397 12.91 2.21 38.47
CA SER A 397 12.88 1.84 39.88
C SER A 397 14.17 1.23 40.42
N ASP A 398 15.00 0.61 39.57
CA ASP A 398 16.30 0.07 39.93
C ASP A 398 17.46 1.09 39.84
N GLY A 399 17.16 2.34 39.46
CA GLY A 399 18.12 3.43 39.30
C GLY A 399 18.72 3.56 37.90
N THR A 400 18.41 2.65 36.98
CA THR A 400 18.84 2.75 35.58
C THR A 400 18.21 3.98 34.92
N THR A 401 18.99 4.73 34.14
CA THR A 401 18.47 5.81 33.29
C THR A 401 18.30 5.29 31.88
N VAL A 402 17.05 5.26 31.41
CA VAL A 402 16.67 4.87 30.05
C VAL A 402 16.50 6.12 29.22
N HIS A 403 17.24 6.22 28.13
CA HIS A 403 17.15 7.32 27.18
C HIS A 403 16.24 6.96 26.01
N GLY A 404 15.56 7.94 25.43
CA GLY A 404 14.76 7.77 24.24
C GLY A 404 14.31 9.08 23.62
N TRP A 405 13.36 8.97 22.70
CA TRP A 405 12.83 10.06 21.91
C TRP A 405 11.30 10.03 21.95
N LEU A 406 10.70 11.21 22.08
CA LEU A 406 9.26 11.40 22.00
C LEU A 406 8.93 12.26 20.79
N LEU A 407 8.23 11.66 19.82
CA LEU A 407 7.65 12.39 18.69
C LEU A 407 6.21 12.72 19.03
N ARG A 408 5.87 14.01 18.90
CA ARG A 408 4.55 14.53 19.25
C ARG A 408 4.34 15.89 18.60
N ASP A 409 3.09 16.16 18.22
CA ASP A 409 2.67 17.49 17.79
C ASP A 409 2.88 18.52 18.94
N PRO A 410 3.72 19.55 18.73
CA PRO A 410 3.99 20.56 19.75
C PRO A 410 2.76 21.36 20.17
N ASP A 411 1.73 21.45 19.33
CA ASP A 411 0.50 22.19 19.62
C ASP A 411 -0.49 21.36 20.45
N ARG A 412 -0.23 20.06 20.62
CA ARG A 412 -1.14 19.14 21.32
C ARG A 412 -0.94 19.14 22.83
N THR A 413 -1.92 19.68 23.54
CA THR A 413 -2.01 19.63 25.01
C THR A 413 -2.83 18.44 25.53
N GLY A 414 -2.41 17.84 26.65
CA GLY A 414 -3.16 16.78 27.36
C GLY A 414 -2.93 15.34 26.85
N PRO A 415 -3.58 14.33 27.45
CA PRO A 415 -3.31 12.93 27.12
C PRO A 415 -3.61 12.57 25.66
N ALA A 416 -2.71 11.83 25.01
CA ALA A 416 -2.84 11.36 23.64
C ALA A 416 -2.73 9.83 23.57
N PRO A 417 -3.31 9.18 22.53
CA PRO A 417 -2.95 7.80 22.25
C PRO A 417 -1.44 7.73 21.97
N LEU A 418 -0.80 6.66 22.44
CA LEU A 418 0.65 6.54 22.38
C LEU A 418 1.04 5.19 21.79
N LEU A 419 1.94 5.22 20.80
CA LEU A 419 2.64 4.05 20.30
C LEU A 419 4.03 3.97 20.94
N LEU A 420 4.30 2.88 21.66
CA LEU A 420 5.66 2.48 22.00
C LEU A 420 6.22 1.68 20.82
N ASP A 421 7.27 2.15 20.18
CA ASP A 421 7.93 1.43 19.09
C ASP A 421 9.33 0.97 19.49
N ILE A 422 9.59 -0.33 19.34
CA ILE A 422 10.76 -1.02 19.87
C ILE A 422 11.68 -1.41 18.73
N HIS A 423 12.93 -0.93 18.77
CA HIS A 423 13.92 -1.24 17.73
C HIS A 423 14.36 -2.72 17.76
N GLY A 424 14.79 -3.23 16.61
CA GLY A 424 15.48 -4.53 16.50
C GLY A 424 16.90 -4.49 17.08
N GLY A 425 17.55 -5.66 17.21
CA GLY A 425 18.88 -5.78 17.81
C GLY A 425 19.03 -7.05 18.66
N PRO A 426 19.19 -6.96 20.00
CA PRO A 426 18.92 -5.80 20.86
C PRO A 426 19.99 -4.70 20.80
N HIS A 427 21.16 -5.01 20.24
CA HIS A 427 22.33 -4.13 20.14
C HIS A 427 22.23 -3.10 19.01
N ASN A 428 21.12 -2.38 18.93
CA ASN A 428 20.93 -1.19 18.10
C ASN A 428 20.42 -0.04 18.97
N ALA A 429 20.03 1.09 18.39
CA ALA A 429 19.43 2.19 19.12
C ALA A 429 18.62 3.12 18.21
N TRP A 430 17.48 3.57 18.71
CA TRP A 430 16.74 4.70 18.20
C TRP A 430 17.51 6.00 18.33
N ASN A 431 17.26 6.90 17.38
CA ASN A 431 17.83 8.23 17.35
C ASN A 431 16.81 9.24 16.81
N GLY A 432 17.15 10.53 16.84
CA GLY A 432 16.24 11.60 16.41
C GLY A 432 16.29 11.95 14.92
N ALA A 433 16.89 11.10 14.06
CA ALA A 433 17.04 11.38 12.64
C ALA A 433 15.72 11.30 11.87
N ALA A 434 15.62 12.01 10.74
CA ALA A 434 14.57 11.77 9.77
C ALA A 434 14.70 10.34 9.19
N ASP A 435 13.66 9.53 9.36
CA ASP A 435 13.68 8.10 9.08
C ASP A 435 12.76 7.73 7.90
N PRO A 436 13.31 7.24 6.77
CA PRO A 436 12.51 6.89 5.60
C PRO A 436 11.84 5.51 5.72
N ALA A 437 12.21 4.68 6.70
CA ALA A 437 11.67 3.33 6.89
C ALA A 437 10.40 3.32 7.76
N HIS A 438 10.33 4.19 8.77
CA HIS A 438 9.23 4.24 9.73
C HIS A 438 8.32 5.47 9.54
N LEU A 439 7.92 5.76 8.29
CA LEU A 439 7.07 6.92 7.96
C LEU A 439 5.72 6.92 8.70
N TYR A 440 5.25 5.76 9.17
CA TYR A 440 4.08 5.67 10.04
C TYR A 440 4.23 6.45 11.36
N HIS A 441 5.45 6.75 11.84
CA HIS A 441 5.64 7.62 13.00
C HIS A 441 5.10 9.04 12.73
N GLN A 442 5.46 9.62 11.59
CA GLN A 442 5.03 10.97 11.20
C GLN A 442 3.54 11.01 10.92
N GLU A 443 3.01 9.99 10.24
CA GLU A 443 1.58 9.84 9.95
C GLU A 443 0.74 9.73 11.23
N LEU A 444 1.18 8.92 12.21
CA LEU A 444 0.49 8.78 13.50
C LEU A 444 0.50 10.09 14.28
N VAL A 445 1.63 10.81 14.32
CA VAL A 445 1.70 12.12 15.00
C VAL A 445 0.78 13.13 14.32
N ALA A 446 0.71 13.14 12.98
CA ALA A 446 -0.25 13.97 12.24
C ALA A 446 -1.72 13.63 12.56
N ARG A 447 -2.01 12.37 12.91
CA ARG A 447 -3.32 11.90 13.38
C ARG A 447 -3.52 12.10 14.89
N GLY A 448 -2.55 12.71 15.57
CA GLY A 448 -2.66 13.10 16.96
C GLY A 448 -2.13 12.07 17.97
N TRP A 449 -1.35 11.11 17.54
CA TRP A 449 -0.65 10.20 18.44
C TRP A 449 0.63 10.83 18.99
N SER A 450 1.13 10.24 20.07
CA SER A 450 2.53 10.35 20.45
C SER A 450 3.24 9.05 20.09
N VAL A 451 4.49 9.13 19.67
CA VAL A 451 5.33 7.95 19.41
C VAL A 451 6.54 8.01 20.33
N LEU A 452 6.73 6.96 21.11
CA LEU A 452 7.81 6.81 22.07
C LEU A 452 8.82 5.78 21.56
N LEU A 453 10.07 6.22 21.42
CA LEU A 453 11.20 5.45 20.92
C LEU A 453 12.24 5.31 22.03
N LEU A 454 12.32 4.16 22.71
CA LEU A 454 13.22 3.95 23.84
C LEU A 454 14.47 3.15 23.46
N ASN A 455 15.58 3.45 24.12
CA ASN A 455 16.82 2.69 24.08
C ASN A 455 17.02 1.98 25.43
N PRO A 456 16.42 0.80 25.61
CA PRO A 456 16.55 0.03 26.85
C PRO A 456 17.99 -0.48 27.05
N ARG A 457 18.29 -1.03 28.23
CA ARG A 457 19.48 -1.86 28.42
C ARG A 457 19.59 -2.90 27.30
N GLY A 458 20.80 -3.12 26.81
CA GLY A 458 21.08 -3.84 25.58
C GLY A 458 21.33 -2.94 24.37
N SER A 459 20.78 -1.72 24.34
CA SER A 459 20.98 -0.78 23.23
C SER A 459 22.42 -0.28 23.13
N ASP A 460 22.82 0.09 21.91
CA ASP A 460 24.16 0.61 21.61
C ASP A 460 24.28 2.13 21.86
N GLY A 461 25.48 2.56 22.29
CA GLY A 461 25.82 3.97 22.50
C GLY A 461 25.73 4.46 23.95
N TYR A 462 25.62 3.57 24.94
CA TYR A 462 25.45 3.91 26.37
C TYR A 462 26.53 3.32 27.28
N GLY A 463 27.53 2.63 26.72
CA GLY A 463 28.61 1.98 27.46
C GLY A 463 28.49 0.46 27.50
N GLU A 464 29.62 -0.21 27.69
CA GLU A 464 29.74 -1.68 27.60
C GLU A 464 28.82 -2.41 28.61
N ASP A 465 28.73 -1.89 29.83
CA ASP A 465 27.88 -2.45 30.88
C ASP A 465 26.39 -2.37 30.49
N PHE A 466 25.97 -1.28 29.84
CA PHE A 466 24.60 -1.11 29.37
C PHE A 466 24.32 -1.99 28.15
N PHE A 467 25.28 -2.10 27.23
CA PHE A 467 25.22 -2.95 26.04
C PHE A 467 25.08 -4.43 26.40
N THR A 468 25.84 -4.91 27.39
CA THR A 468 25.88 -6.33 27.76
C THR A 468 24.84 -6.74 28.82
N ALA A 469 24.10 -5.79 29.39
CA ALA A 469 23.16 -6.02 30.50
C ALA A 469 22.03 -7.02 30.20
N VAL A 470 21.66 -7.21 28.92
CA VAL A 470 20.62 -8.16 28.51
C VAL A 470 21.14 -9.56 28.26
N PHE A 471 22.45 -9.81 28.37
CA PHE A 471 23.05 -11.11 28.13
C PHE A 471 22.38 -12.22 28.97
N GLY A 472 21.76 -13.16 28.27
CA GLY A 472 21.03 -14.28 28.84
C GLY A 472 19.71 -13.90 29.51
N ALA A 473 19.27 -12.66 29.43
CA ALA A 473 18.15 -12.11 30.19
C ALA A 473 17.18 -11.29 29.34
N TRP A 474 17.10 -11.55 28.03
CA TRP A 474 16.12 -10.94 27.12
C TRP A 474 14.70 -10.97 27.70
N GLY A 475 13.98 -9.85 27.66
CA GLY A 475 12.64 -9.70 28.24
C GLY A 475 12.63 -9.54 29.76
N LYS A 476 13.62 -10.08 30.47
CA LYS A 476 13.70 -9.98 31.93
C LYS A 476 14.45 -8.74 32.40
N ALA A 477 15.61 -8.48 31.81
CA ALA A 477 16.48 -7.38 32.21
C ALA A 477 15.95 -6.02 31.72
N ASP A 478 15.18 -6.00 30.65
CA ASP A 478 14.85 -4.79 29.89
C ASP A 478 13.35 -4.50 29.76
N ALA A 479 12.44 -5.40 30.16
CA ALA A 479 11.00 -5.10 30.10
C ALA A 479 10.59 -3.85 30.90
N GLN A 480 11.18 -3.63 32.08
CA GLN A 480 10.90 -2.43 32.89
C GLN A 480 11.43 -1.14 32.25
N ASP A 481 12.44 -1.25 31.39
CA ASP A 481 12.98 -0.12 30.64
C ASP A 481 11.98 0.41 29.61
N PHE A 482 10.91 -0.35 29.32
CA PHE A 482 9.77 0.08 28.50
C PHE A 482 8.54 0.45 29.33
N LEU A 483 8.20 -0.37 30.32
CA LEU A 483 6.95 -0.24 31.07
C LEU A 483 6.94 0.97 32.02
N GLU A 484 8.04 1.25 32.71
CA GLU A 484 8.10 2.36 33.66
C GLU A 484 8.17 3.75 32.99
N PRO A 485 8.87 3.94 31.85
CA PRO A 485 8.72 5.16 31.05
C PRO A 485 7.28 5.41 30.58
N LEU A 486 6.54 4.37 30.20
CA LEU A 486 5.12 4.49 29.87
C LEU A 486 4.30 4.95 31.08
N ASP A 487 4.54 4.36 32.26
CA ASP A 487 3.87 4.77 33.51
C ASP A 487 4.14 6.24 33.84
N THR A 488 5.38 6.70 33.62
CA THR A 488 5.78 8.09 33.80
C THR A 488 4.98 9.03 32.87
N LEU A 489 4.90 8.71 31.57
CA LEU A 489 4.16 9.54 30.61
C LEU A 489 2.64 9.54 30.85
N VAL A 490 2.08 8.45 31.35
CA VAL A 490 0.68 8.38 31.80
C VAL A 490 0.47 9.28 33.03
N ALA A 491 1.34 9.19 34.03
CA ALA A 491 1.25 9.99 35.25
C ALA A 491 1.40 11.50 34.98
N GLU A 492 2.24 11.87 34.00
CA GLU A 492 2.38 13.25 33.51
C GLU A 492 1.16 13.77 32.74
N GLY A 493 0.22 12.89 32.35
CA GLY A 493 -0.90 13.25 31.47
C GLY A 493 -0.47 13.47 30.02
N THR A 494 0.67 12.94 29.60
CA THR A 494 1.14 12.96 28.21
C THR A 494 0.47 11.85 27.41
N ALA A 495 0.36 10.65 27.99
CA ALA A 495 -0.22 9.46 27.37
C ALA A 495 -1.56 9.08 28.04
N ASP A 496 -2.50 8.61 27.23
CA ASP A 496 -3.77 8.08 27.70
C ASP A 496 -3.63 6.58 28.06
N PRO A 497 -3.85 6.17 29.33
CA PRO A 497 -3.64 4.79 29.76
C PRO A 497 -4.58 3.79 29.08
N ALA A 498 -5.71 4.24 28.50
CA ALA A 498 -6.63 3.37 27.78
C ALA A 498 -6.26 3.21 26.29
N ARG A 499 -5.26 3.95 25.81
CA ARG A 499 -4.89 4.05 24.38
C ARG A 499 -3.39 3.90 24.18
N LEU A 500 -2.82 2.88 24.81
CA LEU A 500 -1.43 2.48 24.61
C LEU A 500 -1.37 1.38 23.56
N ALA A 501 -0.50 1.55 22.57
CA ALA A 501 -0.15 0.55 21.58
C ALA A 501 1.34 0.22 21.67
N VAL A 502 1.71 -0.99 21.27
CA VAL A 502 3.11 -1.43 21.18
C VAL A 502 3.40 -1.99 19.79
N ALA A 503 4.54 -1.62 19.21
CA ALA A 503 5.05 -2.18 17.97
C ALA A 503 6.54 -2.48 18.08
N GLY A 504 7.01 -3.38 17.23
CA GLY A 504 8.44 -3.58 17.04
C GLY A 504 8.74 -4.65 16.00
N TYR A 505 9.96 -4.62 15.47
CA TYR A 505 10.44 -5.55 14.45
C TYR A 505 11.70 -6.30 14.91
N SER A 506 11.85 -7.59 14.57
CA SER A 506 12.99 -8.42 14.99
C SER A 506 13.04 -8.60 16.52
N TYR A 507 14.10 -8.19 17.22
CA TYR A 507 14.08 -8.10 18.70
C TYR A 507 12.90 -7.25 19.22
N GLY A 508 12.50 -6.21 18.50
CA GLY A 508 11.28 -5.46 18.85
C GLY A 508 10.01 -6.29 18.69
N GLY A 509 9.99 -7.24 17.75
CA GLY A 509 8.93 -8.24 17.59
C GLY A 509 8.92 -9.23 18.76
N PHE A 510 10.10 -9.72 19.17
CA PHE A 510 10.28 -10.51 20.40
C PHE A 510 9.70 -9.77 21.61
N MET A 511 10.10 -8.52 21.81
CA MET A 511 9.69 -7.73 22.96
C MET A 511 8.19 -7.40 22.91
N THR A 512 7.62 -7.17 21.72
CA THR A 512 6.17 -6.99 21.56
C THR A 512 5.41 -8.24 22.00
N CYS A 513 5.83 -9.43 21.56
CA CYS A 513 5.27 -10.71 22.01
C CYS A 513 5.48 -10.92 23.52
N TYR A 514 6.67 -10.58 24.04
CA TYR A 514 7.01 -10.74 25.45
C TYR A 514 6.12 -9.86 26.34
N LEU A 515 6.05 -8.56 26.06
CA LEU A 515 5.28 -7.59 26.83
C LEU A 515 3.78 -7.92 26.82
N THR A 516 3.21 -8.27 25.66
CA THR A 516 1.78 -8.64 25.58
C THR A 516 1.45 -9.95 26.28
N GLY A 517 2.42 -10.85 26.46
CA GLY A 517 2.28 -12.06 27.27
C GLY A 517 2.38 -11.82 28.79
N HIS A 518 2.87 -10.65 29.22
CA HIS A 518 3.14 -10.33 30.63
C HIS A 518 2.34 -9.13 31.17
N ASP A 519 1.86 -8.25 30.31
CA ASP A 519 1.16 -7.02 30.66
C ASP A 519 -0.03 -6.78 29.71
N ASN A 520 -1.19 -6.43 30.28
CA ASN A 520 -2.45 -6.27 29.55
C ASN A 520 -2.83 -4.78 29.32
N ARG A 521 -1.90 -3.83 29.53
CA ARG A 521 -2.18 -2.40 29.33
C ARG A 521 -2.36 -1.98 27.88
N PHE A 522 -1.83 -2.78 26.93
CA PHE A 522 -1.84 -2.42 25.52
C PHE A 522 -3.20 -2.75 24.89
N ALA A 523 -3.81 -1.73 24.29
CA ALA A 523 -5.04 -1.85 23.53
C ALA A 523 -4.80 -2.38 22.10
N ALA A 524 -3.58 -2.23 21.56
CA ALA A 524 -3.17 -2.75 20.26
C ALA A 524 -1.70 -3.20 20.26
N ALA A 525 -1.37 -4.21 19.46
CA ALA A 525 0.00 -4.67 19.25
C ALA A 525 0.30 -4.91 17.76
N VAL A 526 1.54 -4.62 17.34
CA VAL A 526 2.08 -4.97 16.02
C VAL A 526 3.43 -5.67 16.20
N ALA A 527 3.48 -6.97 15.93
CA ALA A 527 4.70 -7.76 16.02
C ALA A 527 5.25 -8.04 14.60
N GLY A 528 6.42 -7.46 14.29
CA GLY A 528 7.11 -7.64 13.03
C GLY A 528 8.37 -8.49 13.16
N GLY A 529 8.78 -9.24 12.11
CA GLY A 529 10.01 -10.05 12.15
C GLY A 529 10.06 -10.92 13.41
N VAL A 530 8.93 -11.57 13.73
CA VAL A 530 8.62 -12.17 15.03
C VAL A 530 9.69 -13.16 15.48
N VAL A 531 9.99 -13.11 16.78
CA VAL A 531 10.69 -14.18 17.52
C VAL A 531 9.83 -14.52 18.73
N SER A 532 9.17 -15.67 18.71
CA SER A 532 8.25 -16.11 19.76
C SER A 532 8.81 -17.25 20.60
N ASP A 533 9.59 -18.15 20.00
CA ASP A 533 10.20 -19.31 20.66
C ASP A 533 11.70 -19.36 20.38
N LEU A 534 12.49 -19.10 21.43
CA LEU A 534 13.94 -19.07 21.36
C LEU A 534 14.55 -20.46 21.08
N THR A 535 13.83 -21.55 21.41
CA THR A 535 14.29 -22.91 21.12
C THR A 535 14.30 -23.15 19.61
N SER A 536 13.16 -22.90 18.95
CA SER A 536 13.08 -23.04 17.49
C SER A 536 13.90 -21.98 16.75
N MET A 537 14.02 -20.75 17.29
CA MET A 537 14.90 -19.72 16.73
C MET A 537 16.35 -20.20 16.66
N CYS A 538 16.91 -20.72 17.76
CA CYS A 538 18.25 -21.32 17.81
C CYS A 538 18.40 -22.61 16.97
N GLY A 539 17.31 -23.17 16.45
CA GLY A 539 17.33 -24.32 15.54
C GLY A 539 17.16 -23.96 14.07
N THR A 540 16.63 -22.77 13.77
CA THR A 540 16.16 -22.42 12.42
C THR A 540 16.72 -21.11 11.88
N SER A 541 17.21 -20.17 12.68
CA SER A 541 17.79 -18.91 12.19
C SER A 541 19.13 -19.11 11.44
N ASP A 542 19.46 -18.25 10.48
CA ASP A 542 20.80 -18.17 9.88
C ASP A 542 21.90 -17.79 10.92
N GLU A 543 21.52 -17.11 12.01
CA GLU A 543 22.38 -16.72 13.13
C GLU A 543 22.26 -17.63 14.37
N ALA A 544 21.59 -18.79 14.24
CA ALA A 544 21.24 -19.69 15.34
C ALA A 544 22.34 -19.95 16.38
N GLN A 545 23.58 -20.19 15.94
CA GLN A 545 24.71 -20.46 16.84
C GLN A 545 25.19 -19.22 17.58
N TRP A 546 25.17 -18.07 16.91
CA TRP A 546 25.53 -16.79 17.49
C TRP A 546 24.55 -16.45 18.61
N LEU A 547 23.26 -16.43 18.30
CA LEU A 547 22.19 -16.14 19.26
C LEU A 547 22.29 -17.00 20.54
N ALA A 548 22.46 -18.32 20.39
CA ALA A 548 22.53 -19.21 21.55
C ALA A 548 23.71 -18.88 22.50
N VAL A 549 24.89 -18.56 21.96
CA VAL A 549 26.13 -18.41 22.74
C VAL A 549 26.34 -16.97 23.20
N THR A 550 26.12 -15.98 22.33
CA THR A 550 26.41 -14.57 22.62
C THR A 550 25.26 -13.82 23.22
N GLU A 551 24.02 -14.28 23.05
CA GLU A 551 22.84 -13.56 23.56
C GLU A 551 22.13 -14.32 24.65
N LEU A 552 22.00 -15.65 24.54
CA LEU A 552 21.16 -16.45 25.44
C LEU A 552 21.94 -17.21 26.53
N GLY A 553 23.27 -17.16 26.48
CA GLY A 553 24.15 -17.74 27.51
C GLY A 553 24.32 -19.26 27.45
N GLY A 554 23.90 -19.92 26.36
CA GLY A 554 24.06 -21.36 26.15
C GLY A 554 23.02 -21.96 25.21
N HIS A 555 23.20 -23.22 24.80
CA HIS A 555 22.28 -23.90 23.88
C HIS A 555 20.98 -24.40 24.53
N PRO A 556 19.85 -24.47 23.79
CA PRO A 556 18.54 -24.83 24.34
C PRO A 556 18.44 -26.23 24.94
N TRP A 557 19.21 -27.21 24.44
CA TRP A 557 19.20 -28.56 25.00
C TRP A 557 19.98 -28.68 26.32
N ALA A 558 20.82 -27.70 26.66
CA ALA A 558 21.56 -27.67 27.91
C ALA A 558 20.73 -27.08 29.06
N ASP A 559 19.84 -26.14 28.76
CA ASP A 559 18.96 -25.49 29.74
C ASP A 559 17.57 -25.20 29.13
N ARG A 560 16.73 -26.23 29.09
CA ARG A 560 15.40 -26.15 28.47
C ARG A 560 14.44 -25.25 29.24
N GLU A 561 14.56 -25.23 30.58
CA GLU A 561 13.67 -24.45 31.44
C GLU A 561 13.91 -22.96 31.25
N ARG A 562 15.17 -22.52 31.19
CA ARG A 562 15.51 -21.12 30.89
C ARG A 562 14.98 -20.67 29.53
N TYR A 563 15.15 -21.49 28.49
CA TYR A 563 14.65 -21.15 27.15
C TYR A 563 13.13 -21.03 27.11
N ALA A 564 12.40 -21.92 27.79
CA ALA A 564 10.95 -21.80 27.94
C ALA A 564 10.57 -20.51 28.68
N GLU A 565 11.27 -20.19 29.77
CA GLU A 565 11.02 -19.00 30.58
C GLU A 565 11.26 -17.69 29.82
N LEU A 566 12.27 -17.63 28.95
CA LEU A 566 12.59 -16.45 28.14
C LEU A 566 11.72 -16.34 26.88
N SER A 567 11.08 -17.42 26.43
CA SER A 567 10.32 -17.44 25.17
C SER A 567 8.90 -16.88 25.36
N PRO A 568 8.49 -15.82 24.63
CA PRO A 568 7.14 -15.29 24.67
C PRO A 568 6.05 -16.35 24.44
N TYR A 569 6.32 -17.35 23.60
CA TYR A 569 5.37 -18.41 23.27
C TYR A 569 4.94 -19.22 24.49
N SER A 570 5.77 -19.32 25.54
CA SER A 570 5.41 -20.01 26.80
C SER A 570 4.38 -19.24 27.64
N HIS A 571 4.05 -18.00 27.24
CA HIS A 571 3.06 -17.13 27.87
C HIS A 571 1.98 -16.65 26.89
N VAL A 572 1.88 -17.28 25.72
CA VAL A 572 0.89 -16.91 24.69
C VAL A 572 -0.56 -17.10 25.16
N ASP A 573 -0.77 -17.97 26.16
CA ASP A 573 -2.07 -18.20 26.81
C ASP A 573 -2.60 -16.98 27.59
N LYS A 574 -1.72 -16.04 27.91
CA LYS A 574 -2.04 -14.82 28.66
C LYS A 574 -2.35 -13.63 27.77
N VAL A 575 -2.02 -13.70 26.48
CA VAL A 575 -2.18 -12.57 25.56
C VAL A 575 -3.66 -12.26 25.34
N ARG A 576 -4.03 -10.99 25.51
CA ARG A 576 -5.40 -10.50 25.23
C ARG A 576 -5.42 -9.36 24.20
N THR A 577 -4.28 -8.74 23.94
CA THR A 577 -4.15 -7.60 23.04
C THR A 577 -4.33 -8.00 21.58
N PRO A 578 -5.23 -7.34 20.82
CA PRO A 578 -5.31 -7.46 19.37
C PRO A 578 -3.95 -7.28 18.71
N THR A 579 -3.49 -8.27 17.95
CA THR A 579 -2.12 -8.29 17.40
C THR A 579 -2.09 -8.45 15.89
N LEU A 580 -1.52 -7.47 15.19
CA LEU A 580 -1.11 -7.58 13.79
C LEU A 580 0.28 -8.22 13.72
N VAL A 581 0.45 -9.22 12.86
CA VAL A 581 1.72 -9.91 12.64
C VAL A 581 2.20 -9.62 11.23
N LEU A 582 3.39 -9.02 11.10
CA LEU A 582 3.98 -8.59 9.82
C LEU A 582 5.31 -9.32 9.59
N HIS A 583 5.45 -10.05 8.49
CA HIS A 583 6.64 -10.89 8.31
C HIS A 583 7.10 -10.98 6.86
N GLY A 584 8.41 -10.98 6.63
CA GLY A 584 8.98 -11.30 5.31
C GLY A 584 8.82 -12.80 5.02
N ALA A 585 8.29 -13.17 3.85
CA ALA A 585 8.06 -14.57 3.53
C ALA A 585 9.37 -15.38 3.32
N GLU A 586 10.48 -14.69 3.06
CA GLU A 586 11.82 -15.26 2.85
C GLU A 586 12.81 -14.81 3.93
N ASP A 587 12.30 -14.41 5.10
CA ASP A 587 13.11 -14.04 6.26
C ASP A 587 13.79 -15.29 6.84
N GLU A 588 15.11 -15.39 6.68
CA GLU A 588 15.92 -16.47 7.25
C GLU A 588 16.58 -16.07 8.58
N ARG A 589 16.54 -14.78 8.92
CA ARG A 589 17.03 -14.26 10.20
C ARG A 589 16.09 -14.64 11.32
N CYS A 590 14.82 -14.29 11.16
CA CYS A 590 13.69 -14.66 12.01
C CYS A 590 12.75 -15.53 11.16
N PRO A 591 12.95 -16.86 11.11
CA PRO A 591 12.20 -17.73 10.22
C PRO A 591 10.68 -17.59 10.36
N VAL A 592 9.95 -17.60 9.24
CA VAL A 592 8.49 -17.36 9.18
C VAL A 592 7.66 -18.22 10.15
N GLY A 593 8.15 -19.42 10.50
CA GLY A 593 7.53 -20.29 11.49
C GLY A 593 7.35 -19.63 12.87
N GLN A 594 8.16 -18.63 13.24
CA GLN A 594 7.97 -17.83 14.45
C GLN A 594 6.65 -17.03 14.40
N ALA A 595 6.39 -16.34 13.28
CA ALA A 595 5.16 -15.59 13.08
C ALA A 595 3.94 -16.51 12.99
N GLU A 596 4.06 -17.63 12.28
CA GLU A 596 2.98 -18.62 12.16
C GLU A 596 2.61 -19.23 13.52
N GLN A 597 3.59 -19.55 14.36
CA GLN A 597 3.34 -20.05 15.72
C GLN A 597 2.53 -19.03 16.53
N TRP A 598 2.97 -17.77 16.55
CA TRP A 598 2.30 -16.71 17.30
C TRP A 598 0.88 -16.47 16.79
N PHE A 599 0.71 -16.26 15.48
CA PHE A 599 -0.59 -16.02 14.85
C PHE A 599 -1.58 -17.16 15.11
N ASN A 600 -1.17 -18.42 14.89
CA ASN A 600 -2.07 -19.56 15.08
C ASN A 600 -2.49 -19.72 16.54
N ALA A 601 -1.58 -19.46 17.49
CA ALA A 601 -1.88 -19.51 18.92
C ALA A 601 -2.85 -18.41 19.34
N LEU A 602 -2.70 -17.17 18.85
CA LEU A 602 -3.63 -16.07 19.14
C LEU A 602 -5.01 -16.31 18.51
N SER A 603 -5.04 -16.71 17.25
CA SER A 603 -6.26 -17.03 16.51
C SER A 603 -7.07 -18.14 17.19
N THR A 604 -6.39 -19.21 17.64
CA THR A 604 -7.03 -20.33 18.36
C THR A 604 -7.68 -19.89 19.67
N GLN A 605 -7.16 -18.86 20.31
CA GLN A 605 -7.68 -18.29 21.56
C GLN A 605 -8.77 -17.23 21.33
N GLY A 606 -9.08 -16.89 20.08
CA GLY A 606 -10.05 -15.85 19.73
C GLY A 606 -9.53 -14.43 19.97
N VAL A 607 -8.21 -14.24 20.10
CA VAL A 607 -7.60 -12.89 20.12
C VAL A 607 -7.67 -12.33 18.70
N PRO A 608 -8.21 -11.12 18.47
CA PRO A 608 -8.21 -10.52 17.14
C PRO A 608 -6.79 -10.42 16.59
N THR A 609 -6.53 -11.07 15.46
CA THR A 609 -5.19 -11.12 14.87
C THR A 609 -5.24 -11.24 13.35
N GLN A 610 -4.20 -10.75 12.69
CA GLN A 610 -4.00 -10.87 11.25
C GLN A 610 -2.53 -11.18 11.00
N LEU A 611 -2.25 -12.12 10.09
CA LEU A 611 -0.90 -12.41 9.60
C LEU A 611 -0.76 -11.85 8.18
N VAL A 612 0.28 -11.05 7.95
CA VAL A 612 0.65 -10.52 6.64
C VAL A 612 2.05 -11.00 6.30
N LEU A 613 2.17 -11.72 5.18
CA LEU A 613 3.43 -12.22 4.65
C LEU A 613 3.80 -11.45 3.39
N TYR A 614 4.97 -10.83 3.38
CA TYR A 614 5.48 -10.07 2.23
C TYR A 614 6.31 -10.99 1.31
N PRO A 615 5.83 -11.31 0.09
CA PRO A 615 6.55 -12.20 -0.84
C PRO A 615 7.91 -11.63 -1.22
N GLY A 616 8.94 -12.47 -1.32
CA GLY A 616 10.31 -12.03 -1.60
C GLY A 616 10.93 -11.14 -0.52
N GLY A 617 10.24 -10.91 0.61
CA GLY A 617 10.74 -10.12 1.72
C GLY A 617 11.70 -10.94 2.57
N ALA A 618 13.00 -10.63 2.49
CA ALA A 618 14.01 -11.02 3.48
C ALA A 618 13.87 -10.19 4.77
N HIS A 619 14.68 -10.42 5.80
CA HIS A 619 14.51 -9.78 7.11
C HIS A 619 14.45 -8.24 7.07
N VAL A 620 15.29 -7.62 6.23
CA VAL A 620 15.44 -6.16 6.14
C VAL A 620 14.57 -5.50 5.06
N PHE A 621 13.55 -6.20 4.53
CA PHE A 621 12.71 -5.68 3.44
C PHE A 621 12.02 -4.33 3.74
N LEU A 622 11.83 -3.99 5.01
CA LEU A 622 11.31 -2.68 5.42
C LEU A 622 12.26 -1.52 5.07
N LEU A 623 13.56 -1.79 4.84
CA LEU A 623 14.57 -0.80 4.49
C LEU A 623 14.81 -0.72 2.98
N ASP A 624 14.88 -1.86 2.30
CA ASP A 624 15.37 -1.99 0.92
C ASP A 624 14.51 -2.89 0.01
N GLY A 625 13.41 -3.44 0.54
CA GLY A 625 12.43 -4.18 -0.24
C GLY A 625 11.58 -3.28 -1.14
N PRO A 626 10.62 -3.87 -1.88
CA PRO A 626 9.76 -3.12 -2.79
C PRO A 626 9.08 -1.93 -2.09
N PRO A 627 9.12 -0.71 -2.68
CA PRO A 627 8.45 0.46 -2.13
C PRO A 627 6.96 0.24 -1.81
N SER A 628 6.24 -0.55 -2.60
CA SER A 628 4.85 -0.92 -2.34
C SER A 628 4.70 -1.69 -1.02
N HIS A 629 5.60 -2.63 -0.73
CA HIS A 629 5.60 -3.40 0.51
C HIS A 629 5.89 -2.50 1.72
N ARG A 630 6.87 -1.58 1.62
CA ARG A 630 7.20 -0.63 2.70
C ARG A 630 6.05 0.32 3.01
N THR A 631 5.34 0.80 1.97
CA THR A 631 4.17 1.67 2.15
C THR A 631 2.95 0.92 2.67
N ASP A 632 2.69 -0.30 2.20
CA ASP A 632 1.63 -1.17 2.74
C ASP A 632 1.87 -1.48 4.23
N LEU A 633 3.09 -1.87 4.59
CA LEU A 633 3.49 -2.10 5.99
C LEU A 633 3.17 -0.90 6.86
N SER A 634 3.63 0.30 6.46
CA SER A 634 3.37 1.52 7.20
C SER A 634 1.87 1.79 7.36
N ARG A 635 1.07 1.62 6.29
CA ARG A 635 -0.39 1.83 6.34
C ARG A 635 -1.07 0.86 7.31
N ARG A 636 -0.71 -0.43 7.25
CA ARG A 636 -1.30 -1.45 8.13
C ARG A 636 -1.01 -1.19 9.60
N ILE A 637 0.20 -0.71 9.92
CA ILE A 637 0.55 -0.33 11.30
C ILE A 637 -0.38 0.78 11.77
N VAL A 638 -0.47 1.87 11.00
CA VAL A 638 -1.35 3.01 11.31
C VAL A 638 -2.80 2.54 11.49
N ASP A 639 -3.32 1.78 10.53
CA ASP A 639 -4.71 1.33 10.52
C ASP A 639 -5.02 0.41 11.70
N TRP A 640 -4.10 -0.47 12.08
CA TRP A 640 -4.30 -1.40 13.21
C TRP A 640 -4.32 -0.68 14.55
N VAL A 641 -3.36 0.21 14.80
CA VAL A 641 -3.30 0.94 16.08
C VAL A 641 -4.43 1.96 16.20
N GLU A 642 -4.81 2.63 15.10
CA GLU A 642 -6.00 3.49 15.06
C GLU A 642 -7.27 2.71 15.36
N HIS A 643 -7.43 1.53 14.74
CA HIS A 643 -8.63 0.72 14.92
C HIS A 643 -8.80 0.24 16.36
N HIS A 644 -7.73 -0.26 16.98
CA HIS A 644 -7.81 -0.90 18.31
C HIS A 644 -7.52 0.04 19.47
N ALA A 645 -6.79 1.13 19.26
CA ALA A 645 -6.36 2.06 20.30
C ALA A 645 -6.63 3.55 19.97
N GLY A 646 -7.18 3.90 18.80
CA GLY A 646 -7.50 5.29 18.44
C GLY A 646 -8.80 5.84 19.06
N THR A 647 -9.78 4.99 19.38
CA THR A 647 -11.12 5.42 19.83
C THR A 647 -11.25 5.38 21.35
N SER A 648 -11.34 6.55 21.99
CA SER A 648 -11.67 6.66 23.41
C SER A 648 -13.17 6.49 23.63
N GLY A 649 -13.57 5.37 24.24
CA GLY A 649 -14.83 5.21 24.99
C GLY A 649 -16.11 5.81 24.39
N ALA A 650 -16.68 5.20 23.35
CA ALA A 650 -18.10 5.34 23.01
C ALA A 650 -18.59 4.16 22.15
N SER A 651 -18.84 3.00 22.77
CA SER A 651 -20.18 2.42 22.85
C SER A 651 -20.11 0.99 23.38
N ALA A 652 -20.85 0.75 24.46
CA ALA A 652 -21.32 -0.59 24.83
C ALA A 652 -22.46 -1.05 23.89
N SER A 653 -22.46 -0.62 22.62
CA SER A 653 -23.46 -1.01 21.60
C SER A 653 -22.85 -1.59 20.32
N GLY A 654 -21.57 -1.97 20.33
CA GLY A 654 -20.99 -2.74 19.22
C GLY A 654 -20.90 -2.00 17.88
N GLN A 655 -21.04 -0.67 17.86
CA GLN A 655 -20.75 0.12 16.67
C GLN A 655 -19.28 0.56 16.70
N VAL A 656 -18.51 -0.01 15.77
CA VAL A 656 -17.14 0.41 15.43
C VAL A 656 -17.20 1.89 15.02
N ALA A 657 -16.33 2.73 15.58
CA ALA A 657 -16.25 4.14 15.15
C ALA A 657 -15.94 4.19 13.65
N ALA A 658 -16.69 5.01 12.90
CA ALA A 658 -16.56 5.10 11.46
C ALA A 658 -15.16 5.59 11.05
N ARG A 659 -14.44 4.80 10.25
CA ARG A 659 -13.16 5.21 9.64
C ARG A 659 -13.38 6.47 8.78
N PRO A 660 -12.52 7.50 8.86
CA PRO A 660 -12.57 8.66 7.95
C PRO A 660 -12.39 8.22 6.48
N VAL A 661 -12.98 8.97 5.55
CA VAL A 661 -12.78 8.73 4.11
C VAL A 661 -11.39 9.25 3.70
N ASP A 662 -10.46 8.35 3.36
CA ASP A 662 -9.13 8.69 2.82
C ASP A 662 -9.23 9.15 1.35
N VAL A 663 -9.50 10.44 1.15
CA VAL A 663 -9.68 11.02 -0.19
C VAL A 663 -8.44 10.83 -1.08
N PRO A 664 -7.19 11.06 -0.62
CA PRO A 664 -5.99 10.76 -1.41
C PRO A 664 -5.89 9.32 -1.90
N TYR A 665 -6.21 8.34 -1.04
CA TYR A 665 -6.24 6.93 -1.43
C TYR A 665 -7.26 6.68 -2.54
N TRP A 666 -8.52 7.08 -2.34
CA TRP A 666 -9.59 6.85 -3.30
C TRP A 666 -9.39 7.63 -4.61
N GLN A 667 -8.70 8.78 -4.59
CA GLN A 667 -8.29 9.51 -5.79
C GLN A 667 -7.31 8.72 -6.66
N ARG A 668 -6.27 8.12 -6.05
CA ARG A 668 -5.33 7.26 -6.77
C ARG A 668 -6.04 6.02 -7.31
N ARG A 669 -6.88 5.41 -6.48
CA ARG A 669 -7.58 4.18 -6.84
C ARG A 669 -8.59 4.37 -7.98
N LEU A 670 -9.36 5.46 -7.94
CA LEU A 670 -10.20 5.88 -9.06
C LEU A 670 -9.38 6.07 -10.34
N THR A 671 -8.23 6.73 -10.25
CA THR A 671 -7.37 7.02 -11.42
C THR A 671 -6.87 5.74 -12.07
N GLU A 672 -6.28 4.84 -11.27
CA GLU A 672 -5.72 3.58 -11.77
C GLU A 672 -6.79 2.70 -12.43
N LEU A 673 -7.95 2.55 -11.78
CA LEU A 673 -9.04 1.73 -12.30
C LEU A 673 -9.70 2.39 -13.52
N ALA A 674 -9.91 3.71 -13.53
CA ALA A 674 -10.50 4.39 -14.67
C ALA A 674 -9.62 4.28 -15.93
N GLU A 675 -8.29 4.35 -15.78
CA GLU A 675 -7.35 4.11 -16.88
C GLU A 675 -7.41 2.67 -17.38
N ARG A 676 -7.38 1.69 -16.47
CA ARG A 676 -7.51 0.26 -16.77
C ARG A 676 -8.79 -0.04 -17.58
N HIS A 677 -9.91 0.55 -17.19
CA HIS A 677 -11.22 0.35 -17.81
C HIS A 677 -11.52 1.34 -18.95
N ARG A 678 -10.53 2.14 -19.37
CA ARG A 678 -10.63 3.12 -20.47
C ARG A 678 -11.81 4.09 -20.29
N VAL A 679 -12.11 4.49 -19.07
CA VAL A 679 -13.18 5.44 -18.75
C VAL A 679 -12.66 6.87 -19.00
N PRO A 680 -13.23 7.64 -19.95
CA PRO A 680 -12.67 8.93 -20.33
C PRO A 680 -12.64 9.95 -19.19
N GLY A 681 -13.69 9.99 -18.38
CA GLY A 681 -13.84 10.86 -17.24
C GLY A 681 -14.77 10.25 -16.20
N ALA A 682 -14.39 10.40 -14.93
CA ALA A 682 -15.13 9.86 -13.80
C ALA A 682 -15.07 10.77 -12.56
N VAL A 683 -16.13 10.77 -11.77
CA VAL A 683 -16.18 11.39 -10.43
C VAL A 683 -16.73 10.40 -9.42
N LEU A 684 -15.95 10.10 -8.39
CA LEU A 684 -16.32 9.26 -7.26
C LEU A 684 -16.65 10.15 -6.06
N GLY A 685 -17.81 9.95 -5.43
CA GLY A 685 -18.17 10.54 -4.15
C GLY A 685 -18.36 9.46 -3.10
N ILE A 686 -17.79 9.67 -1.90
CA ILE A 686 -17.98 8.81 -0.73
C ILE A 686 -18.39 9.69 0.45
N SER A 687 -19.42 9.29 1.18
CA SER A 687 -19.89 9.94 2.41
C SER A 687 -20.14 8.88 3.49
N ARG A 688 -19.58 9.07 4.68
CA ARG A 688 -19.77 8.22 5.85
C ARG A 688 -19.80 9.04 7.14
N GLY A 689 -20.90 9.01 7.90
CA GLY A 689 -21.01 9.86 9.09
C GLY A 689 -20.83 11.34 8.73
N GLU A 690 -19.99 12.05 9.46
CA GLU A 690 -19.63 13.45 9.15
C GLU A 690 -18.53 13.59 8.08
N HIS A 691 -17.95 12.48 7.62
CA HIS A 691 -16.84 12.49 6.67
C HIS A 691 -17.34 12.32 5.23
N SER A 692 -16.83 13.14 4.31
CA SER A 692 -17.12 12.99 2.88
C SER A 692 -15.93 13.39 2.02
N GLY A 693 -15.80 12.76 0.85
CA GLY A 693 -14.74 13.01 -0.10
C GLY A 693 -15.20 12.84 -1.54
N VAL A 694 -14.59 13.62 -2.44
CA VAL A 694 -14.82 13.52 -3.88
C VAL A 694 -13.49 13.41 -4.61
N ALA A 695 -13.37 12.42 -5.48
CA ALA A 695 -12.24 12.20 -6.36
C ALA A 695 -12.68 12.34 -7.83
N ALA A 696 -11.79 12.84 -8.69
CA ALA A 696 -12.09 13.07 -10.11
C ALA A 696 -10.95 12.60 -11.02
N HIS A 697 -11.30 12.04 -12.18
CA HIS A 697 -10.36 11.51 -13.16
C HIS A 697 -10.73 11.93 -14.58
N GLY A 698 -9.71 12.15 -15.41
CA GLY A 698 -9.82 12.21 -16.87
C GLY A 698 -10.44 13.49 -17.44
N VAL A 699 -11.23 13.35 -18.51
CA VAL A 699 -11.81 14.43 -19.31
C VAL A 699 -13.31 14.28 -19.50
N LEU A 700 -14.02 15.42 -19.53
CA LEU A 700 -15.46 15.51 -19.76
C LEU A 700 -15.84 15.24 -21.21
N ASN A 701 -14.94 15.53 -22.15
CA ASN A 701 -15.11 15.30 -23.58
C ASN A 701 -13.74 15.18 -24.26
N ARG A 702 -13.46 14.03 -24.88
CA ARG A 702 -12.16 13.75 -25.50
C ARG A 702 -11.82 14.63 -26.71
N ASP A 703 -12.80 15.19 -27.40
CA ASP A 703 -12.56 16.10 -28.52
C ASP A 703 -12.15 17.49 -28.04
N THR A 704 -12.65 17.91 -26.87
CA THR A 704 -12.34 19.23 -26.30
C THR A 704 -11.18 19.22 -25.30
N GLY A 705 -10.87 18.06 -24.72
CA GLY A 705 -9.83 17.89 -23.69
C GLY A 705 -10.15 18.54 -22.34
N VAL A 706 -11.39 19.00 -22.11
CA VAL A 706 -11.77 19.65 -20.84
C VAL A 706 -11.64 18.64 -19.70
N THR A 707 -10.83 18.98 -18.69
CA THR A 707 -10.58 18.13 -17.53
C THR A 707 -11.82 17.95 -16.66
N THR A 708 -12.02 16.71 -16.19
CA THR A 708 -13.01 16.39 -15.16
C THR A 708 -12.54 16.90 -13.80
N THR A 709 -13.41 17.61 -13.09
CA THR A 709 -13.17 18.10 -11.72
C THR A 709 -14.26 17.62 -10.76
N PRO A 710 -14.02 17.64 -9.44
CA PRO A 710 -15.02 17.21 -8.43
C PRO A 710 -16.38 17.88 -8.55
N ASP A 711 -16.40 19.10 -9.09
CA ASP A 711 -17.59 19.94 -9.27
C ASP A 711 -18.17 19.86 -10.69
N SER A 712 -17.74 18.88 -11.50
CA SER A 712 -18.27 18.61 -12.84
C SER A 712 -19.61 17.89 -12.80
N LEU A 713 -20.46 18.22 -13.77
CA LEU A 713 -21.80 17.70 -13.93
C LEU A 713 -21.81 16.48 -14.86
N PHE A 714 -22.50 15.43 -14.44
CA PHE A 714 -22.77 14.24 -15.25
C PHE A 714 -24.28 13.97 -15.28
N GLN A 715 -24.76 13.37 -16.35
CA GLN A 715 -26.13 12.88 -16.39
C GLN A 715 -26.24 11.68 -15.46
N ILE A 716 -27.11 11.76 -14.44
CA ILE A 716 -27.29 10.68 -13.46
C ILE A 716 -28.28 9.62 -13.96
N GLY A 717 -28.85 9.83 -15.16
CA GLY A 717 -29.79 8.93 -15.80
C GLY A 717 -30.93 8.53 -14.87
N SER A 718 -31.28 7.25 -14.88
CA SER A 718 -32.40 6.72 -14.13
C SER A 718 -32.36 6.89 -12.60
N ILE A 719 -31.22 7.28 -12.01
CA ILE A 719 -31.20 7.72 -10.60
C ILE A 719 -32.24 8.84 -10.38
N THR A 720 -32.52 9.65 -11.40
CA THR A 720 -33.61 10.64 -11.47
C THR A 720 -34.96 10.14 -10.95
N LYS A 721 -35.30 8.86 -11.18
CA LYS A 721 -36.57 8.27 -10.74
C LYS A 721 -36.77 8.40 -9.23
N VAL A 722 -35.70 8.29 -8.46
CA VAL A 722 -35.74 8.42 -7.00
C VAL A 722 -36.08 9.86 -6.58
N TRP A 723 -35.68 10.87 -7.35
CA TRP A 723 -35.99 12.28 -7.10
C TRP A 723 -37.47 12.54 -7.41
N THR A 724 -37.97 12.01 -8.54
CA THR A 724 -39.40 12.05 -8.87
C THR A 724 -40.25 11.33 -7.82
N ALA A 725 -39.82 10.16 -7.35
CA ALA A 725 -40.48 9.44 -6.26
C ALA A 725 -40.48 10.26 -4.96
N THR A 726 -39.37 10.94 -4.64
CA THR A 726 -39.26 11.82 -3.47
C THR A 726 -40.27 12.97 -3.55
N LEU A 727 -40.42 13.63 -4.72
CA LEU A 727 -41.44 14.66 -4.93
C LEU A 727 -42.87 14.12 -4.76
N ALA A 728 -43.16 12.93 -5.30
CA ALA A 728 -44.46 12.30 -5.11
C ALA A 728 -44.72 12.01 -3.61
N MET A 729 -43.72 11.53 -2.89
CA MET A 729 -43.83 11.25 -1.45
C MET A 729 -43.96 12.52 -0.59
N GLN A 730 -43.40 13.65 -1.02
CA GLN A 730 -43.71 14.94 -0.38
C GLN A 730 -45.21 15.26 -0.47
N LEU A 731 -45.83 15.03 -1.63
CA LEU A 731 -47.26 15.25 -1.82
C LEU A 731 -48.11 14.28 -1.01
N VAL A 732 -47.62 13.05 -0.78
CA VAL A 732 -48.23 12.07 0.14
C VAL A 732 -48.19 12.57 1.58
N ASP A 733 -47.05 13.08 2.03
CA ASP A 733 -46.93 13.65 3.39
C ASP A 733 -47.79 14.92 3.59
N GLU A 734 -47.99 15.70 2.54
CA GLU A 734 -48.91 16.85 2.54
C GLU A 734 -50.39 16.43 2.48
N GLY A 735 -50.69 15.14 2.31
CA GLY A 735 -52.06 14.62 2.15
C GLY A 735 -52.71 15.00 0.82
N LYS A 736 -51.92 15.41 -0.19
CA LYS A 736 -52.39 15.79 -1.53
C LYS A 736 -52.40 14.62 -2.51
N LEU A 737 -51.69 13.55 -2.20
CA LEU A 737 -51.60 12.34 -3.01
C LEU A 737 -51.81 11.12 -2.11
N ASP A 738 -52.64 10.18 -2.55
CA ASP A 738 -52.73 8.84 -1.96
C ASP A 738 -52.03 7.86 -2.89
N LEU A 739 -51.15 7.02 -2.35
CA LEU A 739 -50.37 6.04 -3.12
C LEU A 739 -51.24 4.98 -3.78
N ASP A 740 -52.37 4.67 -3.15
CA ASP A 740 -53.26 3.58 -3.52
C ASP A 740 -54.54 4.05 -4.20
N ALA A 741 -54.74 5.37 -4.34
CA ALA A 741 -55.79 5.93 -5.17
C ALA A 741 -55.45 5.83 -6.67
N PRO A 742 -56.46 5.68 -7.54
CA PRO A 742 -56.26 5.74 -8.99
C PRO A 742 -55.62 7.05 -9.45
N VAL A 743 -54.64 6.97 -10.35
CA VAL A 743 -54.02 8.15 -10.98
C VAL A 743 -55.06 8.99 -11.72
N ALA A 744 -56.12 8.35 -12.23
CA ALA A 744 -57.24 9.01 -12.90
C ALA A 744 -58.01 10.01 -12.00
N ASP A 745 -57.90 9.90 -10.67
CA ASP A 745 -58.51 10.87 -9.74
C ASP A 745 -57.82 12.24 -9.82
N VAL A 746 -56.53 12.25 -10.18
CA VAL A 746 -55.74 13.47 -10.43
C VAL A 746 -55.74 13.85 -11.91
N LEU A 747 -55.70 12.85 -12.80
CA LEU A 747 -55.63 13.01 -14.25
C LEU A 747 -56.84 12.31 -14.93
N PRO A 748 -58.06 12.88 -14.86
CA PRO A 748 -59.25 12.29 -15.48
C PRO A 748 -59.13 12.16 -17.02
N GLU A 749 -58.23 12.95 -17.62
CA GLU A 749 -57.85 12.88 -19.03
C GLU A 749 -57.00 11.65 -19.40
N LEU A 750 -56.46 10.90 -18.44
CA LEU A 750 -55.55 9.77 -18.71
C LEU A 750 -56.22 8.72 -19.62
N ARG A 751 -55.50 8.32 -20.67
CA ARG A 751 -55.86 7.20 -21.56
C ARG A 751 -54.65 6.27 -21.65
N LEU A 752 -54.91 4.97 -21.57
CA LEU A 752 -53.94 3.89 -21.78
C LEU A 752 -54.56 2.90 -22.77
N SER A 753 -53.73 2.05 -23.38
CA SER A 753 -54.20 1.02 -24.32
C SER A 753 -55.19 0.03 -23.70
N ASP A 754 -55.11 -0.21 -22.38
CA ASP A 754 -56.12 -0.91 -21.60
C ASP A 754 -56.95 0.07 -20.72
N PRO A 755 -58.25 0.29 -21.03
CA PRO A 755 -59.13 1.18 -20.27
C PRO A 755 -59.43 0.75 -18.83
N GLU A 756 -59.27 -0.54 -18.49
CA GLU A 756 -59.42 -1.01 -17.10
C GLU A 756 -58.18 -0.64 -16.29
N VAL A 757 -56.99 -0.82 -16.87
CA VAL A 757 -55.73 -0.37 -16.25
C VAL A 757 -55.73 1.14 -16.05
N ALA A 758 -56.22 1.93 -17.02
CA ALA A 758 -56.34 3.38 -16.88
C ALA A 758 -57.19 3.82 -15.66
N ARG A 759 -58.19 3.02 -15.26
CA ARG A 759 -59.06 3.28 -14.10
C ARG A 759 -58.48 2.81 -12.77
N GLN A 760 -57.50 1.90 -12.79
CA GLN A 760 -57.01 1.23 -11.59
C GLN A 760 -55.54 1.50 -11.28
N VAL A 761 -54.73 1.95 -12.25
CA VAL A 761 -53.32 2.23 -12.03
C VAL A 761 -53.16 3.31 -10.95
N THR A 762 -52.23 3.09 -10.02
CA THR A 762 -52.03 3.94 -8.84
C THR A 762 -50.60 4.48 -8.84
N MET A 763 -50.30 5.48 -8.01
CA MET A 763 -48.93 5.97 -7.87
C MET A 763 -47.98 4.85 -7.41
N ARG A 764 -48.42 3.95 -6.51
CA ARG A 764 -47.63 2.79 -6.09
C ARG A 764 -47.19 1.96 -7.29
N HIS A 765 -48.13 1.58 -8.17
CA HIS A 765 -47.83 0.80 -9.37
C HIS A 765 -46.79 1.47 -10.29
N LEU A 766 -46.80 2.81 -10.39
CA LEU A 766 -45.82 3.55 -11.18
C LEU A 766 -44.43 3.50 -10.54
N LEU A 767 -44.34 3.76 -9.22
CA LEU A 767 -43.08 3.83 -8.49
C LEU A 767 -42.41 2.46 -8.27
N THR A 768 -43.18 1.37 -8.35
CA THR A 768 -42.71 -0.02 -8.21
C THR A 768 -42.50 -0.75 -9.55
N HIS A 769 -42.65 -0.05 -10.68
CA HIS A 769 -42.53 -0.64 -12.02
C HIS A 769 -43.48 -1.83 -12.26
N SER A 770 -44.68 -1.79 -11.68
CA SER A 770 -45.68 -2.87 -11.80
C SER A 770 -46.96 -2.41 -12.50
N SER A 771 -46.92 -1.29 -13.24
CA SER A 771 -48.07 -0.75 -13.98
C SER A 771 -48.46 -1.59 -15.21
N GLY A 772 -47.48 -2.30 -15.78
CA GLY A 772 -47.63 -3.04 -17.04
C GLY A 772 -47.67 -2.16 -18.29
N ILE A 773 -47.57 -0.83 -18.16
CA ILE A 773 -47.40 0.11 -19.26
C ILE A 773 -46.03 -0.12 -19.90
N ASP A 774 -45.95 -0.08 -21.23
CA ASP A 774 -44.66 -0.19 -21.90
C ASP A 774 -43.68 0.92 -21.50
N GLY A 775 -42.47 0.48 -21.14
CA GLY A 775 -41.47 1.29 -20.44
C GLY A 775 -40.49 2.01 -21.36
N ASP A 776 -40.45 1.66 -22.64
CA ASP A 776 -39.41 2.07 -23.59
C ASP A 776 -39.94 3.06 -24.63
N VAL A 777 -40.88 3.92 -24.23
CA VAL A 777 -41.43 5.00 -25.05
C VAL A 777 -40.63 6.29 -24.83
N PHE A 778 -39.97 6.78 -25.88
CA PHE A 778 -39.13 8.00 -25.85
C PHE A 778 -39.61 9.06 -26.86
N THR A 779 -40.93 9.19 -27.01
CA THR A 779 -41.54 10.15 -27.94
C THR A 779 -41.11 11.59 -27.61
N ASP A 780 -40.48 12.27 -28.56
CA ASP A 780 -40.17 13.69 -28.45
C ASP A 780 -41.44 14.52 -28.65
N THR A 781 -41.88 15.20 -27.59
CA THR A 781 -43.06 16.08 -27.59
C THR A 781 -42.68 17.56 -27.61
N GLY A 782 -41.42 17.87 -27.91
CA GLY A 782 -40.91 19.22 -28.01
C GLY A 782 -40.36 19.76 -26.69
N ARG A 783 -40.01 21.05 -26.71
CA ARG A 783 -39.29 21.74 -25.63
C ARG A 783 -40.17 22.57 -24.71
N GLY A 784 -41.50 22.58 -24.90
CA GLY A 784 -42.43 23.35 -24.07
C GLY A 784 -42.66 22.75 -22.69
N ASP A 785 -43.19 23.56 -21.75
CA ASP A 785 -43.55 23.10 -20.41
C ASP A 785 -44.75 22.13 -20.40
N ASP A 786 -45.46 22.03 -21.53
CA ASP A 786 -46.53 21.06 -21.79
C ASP A 786 -46.01 19.69 -22.28
N CYS A 787 -44.69 19.47 -22.35
CA CYS A 787 -44.11 18.25 -22.92
C CYS A 787 -44.56 16.96 -22.20
N LEU A 788 -44.74 16.98 -20.88
CA LEU A 788 -45.23 15.81 -20.12
C LEU A 788 -46.73 15.58 -20.35
N GLU A 789 -47.52 16.63 -20.49
CA GLU A 789 -48.94 16.55 -20.84
C GLU A 789 -49.12 15.92 -22.24
N LEU A 790 -48.36 16.41 -23.22
CA LEU A 790 -48.37 15.87 -24.58
C LEU A 790 -47.88 14.42 -24.63
N PHE A 791 -46.89 14.06 -23.81
CA PHE A 791 -46.37 12.68 -23.76
C PHE A 791 -47.38 11.73 -23.14
N THR A 792 -47.93 12.09 -21.98
CA THR A 792 -48.92 11.28 -21.27
C THR A 792 -50.23 11.15 -22.03
N GLY A 793 -50.59 12.16 -22.85
CA GLY A 793 -51.72 12.11 -23.76
C GLY A 793 -51.59 11.13 -24.94
N ARG A 794 -50.41 10.52 -25.14
CA ARG A 794 -50.14 9.48 -26.16
C ARG A 794 -49.89 8.10 -25.56
N LEU A 795 -50.06 7.91 -24.25
CA LEU A 795 -49.85 6.60 -23.61
C LEU A 795 -50.94 5.59 -23.97
N ASP A 796 -52.00 5.98 -24.67
CA ASP A 796 -52.93 5.07 -25.32
C ASP A 796 -52.31 4.28 -26.48
N GLU A 797 -51.23 4.79 -27.06
CA GLU A 797 -50.43 4.11 -28.08
C GLU A 797 -49.40 3.13 -27.47
N ALA A 798 -49.10 3.24 -26.17
CA ALA A 798 -48.15 2.36 -25.48
C ALA A 798 -48.79 0.99 -25.20
N ALA A 799 -48.07 -0.09 -25.48
CA ALA A 799 -48.57 -1.44 -25.24
C ALA A 799 -48.74 -1.74 -23.74
N GLN A 800 -49.66 -2.64 -23.41
CA GLN A 800 -49.77 -3.26 -22.09
C GLN A 800 -48.96 -4.57 -22.09
N ASN A 801 -47.80 -4.59 -21.43
CA ASN A 801 -46.86 -5.70 -21.45
C ASN A 801 -47.22 -6.86 -20.49
N HIS A 802 -47.91 -6.55 -19.39
CA HIS A 802 -48.40 -7.54 -18.42
C HIS A 802 -49.61 -6.97 -17.64
N PRO A 803 -50.42 -7.81 -16.97
CA PRO A 803 -51.51 -7.31 -16.14
C PRO A 803 -51.02 -6.39 -15.01
N LEU A 804 -51.85 -5.42 -14.61
CA LEU A 804 -51.55 -4.47 -13.55
C LEU A 804 -51.18 -5.20 -12.24
N GLY A 805 -50.05 -4.82 -11.64
CA GLY A 805 -49.56 -5.38 -10.37
C GLY A 805 -49.03 -6.82 -10.44
N ALA A 806 -49.10 -7.49 -11.59
CA ALA A 806 -48.80 -8.93 -11.66
C ALA A 806 -47.30 -9.27 -11.59
N THR A 807 -46.44 -8.39 -12.07
CA THR A 807 -44.98 -8.57 -12.06
C THR A 807 -44.28 -7.21 -12.18
N VAL A 808 -42.94 -7.23 -12.11
CA VAL A 808 -42.09 -6.06 -12.31
C VAL A 808 -41.60 -6.05 -13.75
N SER A 809 -41.78 -4.92 -14.43
CA SER A 809 -41.17 -4.63 -15.71
C SER A 809 -40.79 -3.16 -15.73
N TYR A 810 -39.49 -2.90 -15.78
CA TYR A 810 -38.94 -1.56 -15.56
C TYR A 810 -39.48 -0.56 -16.59
N CYS A 811 -40.05 0.54 -16.11
CA CYS A 811 -40.99 1.38 -16.86
C CYS A 811 -40.63 2.87 -16.75
N ASN A 812 -40.05 3.47 -17.80
CA ASN A 812 -39.78 4.91 -17.83
C ASN A 812 -41.06 5.72 -18.00
N SER A 813 -41.95 5.28 -18.88
CA SER A 813 -43.26 5.91 -19.14
C SER A 813 -44.08 6.09 -17.86
N GLY A 814 -44.03 5.13 -16.95
CA GLY A 814 -44.69 5.21 -15.65
C GLY A 814 -44.14 6.33 -14.76
N PHE A 815 -42.83 6.56 -14.78
CA PHE A 815 -42.22 7.69 -14.07
C PHE A 815 -42.50 9.04 -14.74
N VAL A 816 -42.62 9.08 -16.07
CA VAL A 816 -43.09 10.28 -16.78
C VAL A 816 -44.53 10.62 -16.38
N LEU A 817 -45.40 9.62 -16.29
CA LEU A 817 -46.77 9.78 -15.78
C LEU A 817 -46.79 10.23 -14.31
N ALA A 818 -45.89 9.69 -13.47
CA ALA A 818 -45.74 10.15 -12.09
C ALA A 818 -45.31 11.63 -12.02
N GLY A 819 -44.38 12.05 -12.88
CA GLY A 819 -44.01 13.46 -13.04
C GLY A 819 -45.20 14.34 -13.44
N ARG A 820 -46.05 13.87 -14.35
CA ARG A 820 -47.27 14.59 -14.74
C ARG A 820 -48.28 14.75 -13.60
N VAL A 821 -48.41 13.74 -12.72
CA VAL A 821 -49.21 13.86 -11.50
C VAL A 821 -48.66 14.94 -10.58
N VAL A 822 -47.32 15.01 -10.42
CA VAL A 822 -46.66 16.08 -9.65
C VAL A 822 -46.98 17.45 -10.26
N GLU A 823 -46.93 17.61 -11.58
CA GLU A 823 -47.29 18.88 -12.23
C GLU A 823 -48.72 19.31 -11.93
N LYS A 824 -49.66 18.38 -12.04
CA LYS A 824 -51.08 18.64 -11.81
C LYS A 824 -51.36 19.08 -10.37
N LEU A 825 -50.74 18.43 -9.40
CA LEU A 825 -50.96 18.70 -7.96
C LEU A 825 -50.21 19.93 -7.45
N THR A 826 -49.10 20.30 -8.08
CA THR A 826 -48.29 21.46 -7.68
C THR A 826 -48.63 22.73 -8.46
N GLY A 827 -49.17 22.60 -9.67
CA GLY A 827 -49.33 23.71 -10.61
C GLY A 827 -48.01 24.21 -11.20
N MET A 828 -46.91 23.47 -11.01
CA MET A 828 -45.57 23.75 -11.54
C MET A 828 -45.25 22.75 -12.65
N SER A 829 -44.34 23.09 -13.57
CA SER A 829 -43.69 22.05 -14.38
C SER A 829 -42.86 21.14 -13.49
N TRP A 830 -42.61 19.90 -13.92
CA TRP A 830 -41.81 18.96 -13.12
C TRP A 830 -40.41 19.52 -12.82
N ASP A 831 -39.77 20.18 -13.80
CA ASP A 831 -38.45 20.81 -13.65
C ASP A 831 -38.46 21.85 -12.51
N ARG A 832 -39.52 22.68 -12.44
CA ARG A 832 -39.68 23.69 -11.39
C ARG A 832 -40.02 23.07 -10.04
N ALA A 833 -40.88 22.05 -10.01
CA ALA A 833 -41.20 21.34 -8.77
C ALA A 833 -39.94 20.69 -8.17
N LEU A 834 -39.09 20.07 -9.00
CA LEU A 834 -37.80 19.53 -8.59
C LEU A 834 -36.88 20.62 -8.02
N SER A 835 -36.70 21.70 -8.78
CA SER A 835 -35.82 22.81 -8.39
C SER A 835 -36.26 23.46 -7.08
N GLU A 836 -37.53 23.87 -6.96
CA GLU A 836 -38.02 24.67 -5.85
C GLU A 836 -38.32 23.85 -4.58
N ARG A 837 -38.77 22.60 -4.73
CA ARG A 837 -39.25 21.79 -3.59
C ARG A 837 -38.22 20.79 -3.06
N LEU A 838 -37.18 20.50 -3.84
CA LEU A 838 -36.15 19.52 -3.49
C LEU A 838 -34.74 20.10 -3.60
N CYS A 839 -34.33 20.62 -4.75
CA CYS A 839 -32.95 21.09 -4.93
C CYS A 839 -32.62 22.32 -4.08
N ALA A 840 -33.46 23.37 -4.11
CA ALA A 840 -33.21 24.60 -3.37
C ALA A 840 -33.18 24.38 -1.85
N PRO A 841 -34.11 23.64 -1.22
CA PRO A 841 -34.04 23.34 0.22
C PRO A 841 -32.87 22.45 0.63
N LEU A 842 -32.32 21.64 -0.28
CA LEU A 842 -31.13 20.81 -0.03
C LEU A 842 -29.81 21.54 -0.35
N GLY A 843 -29.86 22.75 -0.89
CA GLY A 843 -28.67 23.48 -1.35
C GLY A 843 -27.98 22.84 -2.57
N LEU A 844 -28.72 22.12 -3.41
CA LEU A 844 -28.17 21.47 -4.62
C LEU A 844 -28.01 22.49 -5.76
N GLU A 845 -27.03 23.38 -5.63
CA GLU A 845 -26.82 24.51 -6.53
C GLU A 845 -26.40 24.12 -7.97
N ARG A 846 -26.00 22.86 -8.17
CA ARG A 846 -25.44 22.35 -9.44
C ARG A 846 -26.20 21.14 -9.98
N THR A 847 -27.47 21.04 -9.64
CA THR A 847 -28.40 20.04 -10.16
C THR A 847 -29.37 20.70 -11.14
N VAL A 848 -29.39 20.23 -12.38
CA VAL A 848 -30.17 20.82 -13.48
C VAL A 848 -30.92 19.75 -14.27
N THR A 849 -31.93 20.18 -15.03
CA THR A 849 -32.81 19.29 -15.81
C THR A 849 -32.82 19.61 -17.30
N LEU A 850 -32.43 20.84 -17.66
CA LEU A 850 -32.42 21.30 -19.04
C LEU A 850 -30.98 21.44 -19.59
N PRO A 851 -30.72 21.07 -20.85
CA PRO A 851 -29.41 21.26 -21.49
C PRO A 851 -28.85 22.68 -21.39
N GLU A 852 -29.69 23.70 -21.57
CA GLU A 852 -29.35 25.12 -21.51
C GLU A 852 -28.93 25.57 -20.11
N GLU A 853 -29.41 24.90 -19.06
CA GLU A 853 -28.96 25.14 -17.69
C GLU A 853 -27.57 24.51 -17.46
N ALA A 854 -27.32 23.34 -18.04
CA ALA A 854 -26.06 22.61 -17.91
C ALA A 854 -24.88 23.33 -18.58
N LEU A 855 -25.12 24.17 -19.59
CA LEU A 855 -24.10 25.00 -20.25
C LEU A 855 -23.40 25.99 -19.30
N ARG A 856 -24.00 26.28 -18.14
CA ARG A 856 -23.42 27.16 -17.12
C ARG A 856 -22.25 26.51 -16.37
N PHE A 857 -22.07 25.20 -16.52
CA PHE A 857 -21.12 24.40 -15.74
C PHE A 857 -20.25 23.51 -16.63
N ARG A 858 -19.22 22.93 -16.01
CA ARG A 858 -18.39 21.90 -16.63
C ARG A 858 -19.18 20.60 -16.69
N THR A 859 -19.71 20.30 -17.87
CA THR A 859 -20.67 19.20 -18.04
C THR A 859 -20.12 18.13 -18.97
N ALA A 860 -20.27 16.86 -18.58
CA ALA A 860 -19.78 15.72 -19.32
C ALA A 860 -20.55 15.48 -20.63
N MET A 861 -19.79 15.14 -21.68
CA MET A 861 -20.29 14.55 -22.91
C MET A 861 -20.17 13.03 -22.80
N GLY A 862 -21.22 12.27 -23.10
CA GLY A 862 -21.14 10.83 -23.13
C GLY A 862 -20.22 10.33 -24.25
N HIS A 863 -19.59 9.16 -24.06
CA HIS A 863 -18.75 8.52 -25.07
C HIS A 863 -19.25 7.10 -25.39
N ALA A 864 -19.21 6.74 -26.66
CA ALA A 864 -19.46 5.39 -27.15
C ALA A 864 -18.14 4.69 -27.50
N SER A 865 -18.07 3.39 -27.22
CA SER A 865 -16.91 2.54 -27.53
C SER A 865 -17.25 1.60 -28.68
N GLU A 866 -16.32 1.44 -29.64
CA GLU A 866 -16.41 0.44 -30.72
C GLU A 866 -15.23 -0.52 -30.63
N GLY A 867 -15.48 -1.74 -30.13
CA GLY A 867 -14.44 -2.75 -29.91
C GLY A 867 -13.32 -2.23 -28.99
N ASP A 868 -12.08 -2.41 -29.43
CA ASP A 868 -10.89 -1.97 -28.69
C ASP A 868 -10.49 -0.50 -28.94
N GLN A 869 -11.26 0.24 -29.74
CA GLN A 869 -10.91 1.65 -29.98
C GLN A 869 -11.15 2.52 -28.76
N PRO A 870 -10.35 3.59 -28.57
CA PRO A 870 -10.61 4.58 -27.54
C PRO A 870 -12.04 5.17 -27.68
N PRO A 871 -12.77 5.37 -26.56
CA PRO A 871 -14.14 5.90 -26.62
C PRO A 871 -14.20 7.24 -27.36
N ARG A 872 -15.25 7.46 -28.14
CA ARG A 872 -15.49 8.71 -28.89
C ARG A 872 -16.77 9.39 -28.41
N PRO A 873 -16.86 10.73 -28.43
CA PRO A 873 -18.08 11.42 -28.04
C PRO A 873 -19.31 10.88 -28.76
N ALA A 874 -20.39 10.69 -28.01
CA ALA A 874 -21.64 10.15 -28.53
C ALA A 874 -22.29 11.12 -29.53
N PRO A 875 -23.11 10.63 -30.48
CA PRO A 875 -23.72 11.49 -31.50
C PRO A 875 -24.82 12.43 -30.97
N ALA A 876 -25.30 12.20 -29.75
CA ALA A 876 -26.30 13.03 -29.08
C ALA A 876 -25.97 13.15 -27.58
N TRP A 877 -26.30 14.29 -26.98
CA TRP A 877 -25.97 14.56 -25.57
C TRP A 877 -27.00 14.01 -24.58
N GLY A 878 -28.29 14.01 -24.89
CA GLY A 878 -29.34 13.62 -23.95
C GLY A 878 -30.61 13.14 -24.65
N LEU A 879 -31.52 12.57 -23.84
CA LEU A 879 -32.83 12.10 -24.29
C LEU A 879 -33.82 13.28 -24.45
N PRO A 880 -34.97 13.08 -25.13
CA PRO A 880 -36.00 14.12 -25.25
C PRO A 880 -36.52 14.61 -23.89
N ARG A 881 -36.90 15.90 -23.79
CA ARG A 881 -37.34 16.55 -22.53
C ARG A 881 -38.49 15.79 -21.83
N SER A 882 -39.35 15.14 -22.61
CA SER A 882 -40.44 14.30 -22.11
C SER A 882 -39.98 13.15 -21.20
N ALA A 883 -38.75 12.69 -21.31
CA ALA A 883 -38.15 11.68 -20.44
C ALA A 883 -37.65 12.25 -19.09
N GLY A 884 -37.85 13.56 -18.84
CA GLY A 884 -37.37 14.30 -17.67
C GLY A 884 -37.50 13.54 -16.35
N PRO A 885 -38.73 13.23 -15.89
CA PRO A 885 -38.99 12.53 -14.64
C PRO A 885 -38.36 11.13 -14.51
N ALA A 886 -37.93 10.55 -15.63
CA ALA A 886 -37.37 9.21 -15.68
C ALA A 886 -35.84 9.20 -15.80
N GLY A 887 -35.18 10.27 -16.25
CA GLY A 887 -33.73 10.19 -16.53
C GLY A 887 -32.94 11.42 -16.96
N LEU A 888 -33.44 12.65 -16.83
CA LEU A 888 -32.71 13.84 -17.34
C LEU A 888 -31.99 14.70 -16.29
N ILE A 889 -31.96 14.30 -15.02
CA ILE A 889 -31.19 15.06 -14.04
C ILE A 889 -29.70 14.98 -14.40
N THR A 890 -29.06 16.14 -14.38
CA THR A 890 -27.61 16.30 -14.47
C THR A 890 -27.12 16.93 -13.17
N ALA A 891 -26.18 16.28 -12.49
CA ALA A 891 -25.74 16.67 -11.15
C ALA A 891 -24.25 16.42 -10.93
N THR A 892 -23.70 17.03 -9.88
CA THR A 892 -22.37 16.68 -9.36
C THR A 892 -22.45 15.46 -8.45
N ALA A 893 -21.33 14.77 -8.21
CA ALA A 893 -21.28 13.70 -7.21
C ALA A 893 -21.62 14.20 -5.80
N GLY A 894 -21.23 15.44 -5.46
CA GLY A 894 -21.58 16.08 -4.19
C GLY A 894 -23.09 16.25 -4.02
N ASP A 895 -23.79 16.74 -5.04
CA ASP A 895 -25.25 16.93 -4.99
C ASP A 895 -26.00 15.59 -4.90
N VAL A 896 -25.51 14.57 -5.60
CA VAL A 896 -26.06 13.20 -5.50
C VAL A 896 -25.89 12.64 -4.08
N LEU A 897 -24.73 12.83 -3.45
CA LEU A 897 -24.50 12.43 -2.06
C LEU A 897 -25.36 13.23 -1.08
N ALA A 898 -25.52 14.54 -1.28
CA ALA A 898 -26.37 15.36 -0.43
C ALA A 898 -27.84 14.89 -0.48
N PHE A 899 -28.35 14.55 -1.66
CA PHE A 899 -29.64 13.91 -1.79
C PHE A 899 -29.68 12.52 -1.14
N ALA A 900 -28.66 11.68 -1.31
CA ALA A 900 -28.59 10.36 -0.67
C ALA A 900 -28.66 10.48 0.86
N ARG A 901 -27.97 11.47 1.45
CA ARG A 901 -27.99 11.76 2.88
C ARG A 901 -29.36 12.18 3.39
N LEU A 902 -30.19 12.84 2.59
CA LEU A 902 -31.59 13.14 2.97
C LEU A 902 -32.32 11.85 3.38
N HIS A 903 -32.13 10.76 2.62
CA HIS A 903 -32.77 9.47 2.88
C HIS A 903 -32.13 8.73 4.05
N LEU A 904 -30.80 8.78 4.21
CA LEU A 904 -30.09 8.24 5.38
C LEU A 904 -30.54 8.94 6.68
N ALA A 905 -30.77 10.26 6.63
CA ALA A 905 -31.22 11.08 7.75
C ALA A 905 -32.76 11.08 7.95
N GLY A 906 -33.47 10.11 7.37
CA GLY A 906 -34.91 9.94 7.57
C GLY A 906 -35.76 11.13 7.09
N GLY A 907 -35.34 11.77 6.00
CA GLY A 907 -36.07 12.88 5.36
C GLY A 907 -35.70 14.28 5.85
N THR A 908 -34.59 14.42 6.58
CA THR A 908 -34.12 15.71 7.10
C THR A 908 -32.87 16.19 6.35
N ALA A 909 -32.88 17.43 5.89
CA ALA A 909 -31.73 18.08 5.26
C ALA A 909 -30.65 18.45 6.31
N PRO A 910 -29.40 18.71 5.90
CA PRO A 910 -28.31 19.03 6.83
C PRO A 910 -28.54 20.28 7.70
N ASP A 911 -29.31 21.24 7.23
CA ASP A 911 -29.68 22.46 7.97
C ASP A 911 -30.83 22.25 8.98
N GLY A 912 -31.35 21.02 9.08
CA GLY A 912 -32.48 20.66 9.91
C GLY A 912 -33.85 20.79 9.22
N THR A 913 -33.90 21.26 7.97
CA THR A 913 -35.15 21.36 7.21
C THR A 913 -35.72 19.97 6.93
N ARG A 914 -36.96 19.70 7.36
CA ARG A 914 -37.64 18.43 7.09
C ARG A 914 -38.31 18.47 5.72
N LEU A 915 -37.80 17.67 4.79
CA LEU A 915 -38.34 17.55 3.43
C LEU A 915 -39.21 16.32 3.23
N LEU A 916 -38.99 15.26 4.02
CA LEU A 916 -39.87 14.11 4.13
C LEU A 916 -40.10 13.78 5.61
N SER A 917 -41.29 13.28 5.94
CA SER A 917 -41.50 12.61 7.21
C SER A 917 -40.63 11.35 7.26
N GLU A 918 -40.20 10.97 8.46
CA GLU A 918 -39.44 9.73 8.65
C GLU A 918 -40.24 8.51 8.15
N ARG A 919 -41.56 8.55 8.29
CA ARG A 919 -42.48 7.53 7.75
C ARG A 919 -42.39 7.45 6.22
N ALA A 920 -42.43 8.57 5.52
CA ALA A 920 -42.32 8.58 4.06
C ALA A 920 -40.94 8.12 3.58
N ALA A 921 -39.85 8.60 4.20
CA ALA A 921 -38.50 8.16 3.88
C ALA A 921 -38.34 6.64 4.08
N ARG A 922 -38.81 6.09 5.21
CA ARG A 922 -38.81 4.65 5.46
C ARG A 922 -39.68 3.87 4.47
N ALA A 923 -40.84 4.41 4.08
CA ALA A 923 -41.72 3.78 3.09
C ALA A 923 -41.03 3.69 1.73
N MET A 924 -40.26 4.70 1.32
CA MET A 924 -39.52 4.65 0.06
C MET A 924 -38.50 3.52 -0.01
N THR A 925 -37.89 3.17 1.12
CA THR A 925 -36.85 2.13 1.21
C THR A 925 -37.42 0.76 1.57
N ALA A 926 -38.70 0.68 1.97
CA ALA A 926 -39.38 -0.56 2.31
C ALA A 926 -39.52 -1.47 1.09
N LYS A 927 -39.66 -2.79 1.32
CA LYS A 927 -39.89 -3.74 0.23
C LYS A 927 -41.34 -3.60 -0.21
N GLU A 928 -41.55 -3.31 -1.48
CA GLU A 928 -42.87 -3.23 -2.11
C GLU A 928 -43.12 -4.45 -3.01
N VAL A 929 -42.14 -4.79 -3.86
CA VAL A 929 -42.25 -5.89 -4.83
C VAL A 929 -40.93 -6.68 -4.94
N ASP A 930 -41.03 -7.97 -5.23
CA ASP A 930 -39.88 -8.81 -5.60
C ASP A 930 -39.52 -8.61 -7.07
N VAL A 931 -38.23 -8.59 -7.37
CA VAL A 931 -37.74 -8.54 -8.77
C VAL A 931 -37.51 -9.98 -9.23
N PRO A 932 -38.08 -10.43 -10.37
CA PRO A 932 -37.87 -11.80 -10.86
C PRO A 932 -36.40 -12.16 -11.07
N ASP A 933 -35.59 -11.20 -11.50
CA ASP A 933 -34.13 -11.33 -11.65
C ASP A 933 -33.40 -10.59 -10.51
N VAL A 934 -32.84 -11.36 -9.59
CA VAL A 934 -32.12 -10.84 -8.41
C VAL A 934 -30.63 -10.57 -8.67
N HIS A 935 -30.13 -10.86 -9.87
CA HIS A 935 -28.69 -10.87 -10.16
C HIS A 935 -28.21 -9.66 -10.98
N LEU A 936 -29.09 -9.05 -11.77
CA LEU A 936 -28.72 -7.92 -12.64
C LEU A 936 -28.62 -6.59 -11.89
N LEU A 937 -29.63 -6.27 -11.08
CA LEU A 937 -29.67 -5.07 -10.24
C LEU A 937 -29.79 -5.49 -8.76
N GLY A 938 -31.02 -5.53 -8.24
CA GLY A 938 -31.31 -5.87 -6.84
C GLY A 938 -32.39 -6.92 -6.70
N ASP A 939 -32.56 -7.44 -5.48
CA ASP A 939 -33.48 -8.54 -5.19
C ASP A 939 -34.95 -8.10 -5.06
N SER A 940 -35.18 -6.81 -4.80
CA SER A 940 -36.49 -6.24 -4.54
C SER A 940 -36.52 -4.74 -4.84
N TRP A 941 -37.72 -4.17 -4.93
CA TRP A 941 -37.95 -2.75 -5.22
C TRP A 941 -38.75 -2.10 -4.09
N GLY A 942 -38.41 -0.85 -3.77
CA GLY A 942 -39.19 0.04 -2.90
C GLY A 942 -39.97 1.08 -3.70
N LEU A 943 -40.33 2.23 -3.11
CA LEU A 943 -40.93 3.33 -3.88
C LEU A 943 -39.80 4.15 -4.51
N GLY A 944 -39.40 3.75 -5.72
CA GLY A 944 -38.31 4.35 -6.50
C GLY A 944 -36.92 3.80 -6.19
N TRP A 945 -36.65 3.28 -4.98
CA TRP A 945 -35.35 2.69 -4.62
C TRP A 945 -35.23 1.23 -5.03
N ILE A 946 -34.06 0.84 -5.54
CA ILE A 946 -33.66 -0.56 -5.68
C ILE A 946 -33.12 -1.05 -4.34
N ARG A 947 -33.45 -2.28 -3.95
CA ARG A 947 -32.94 -2.91 -2.73
C ARG A 947 -31.99 -4.05 -3.09
N PHE A 948 -30.84 -4.09 -2.41
CA PHE A 948 -29.78 -5.08 -2.63
C PHE A 948 -29.50 -5.85 -1.33
N GLY A 949 -29.15 -7.12 -1.45
CA GLY A 949 -28.65 -7.95 -0.35
C GLY A 949 -27.19 -8.31 -0.59
N TRP A 950 -26.26 -7.64 0.11
CA TRP A 950 -24.81 -7.88 -0.02
C TRP A 950 -24.30 -8.44 1.30
N GLY A 951 -23.64 -9.60 1.31
CA GLY A 951 -23.08 -10.18 2.55
C GLY A 951 -24.09 -10.52 3.67
N GLY A 952 -25.38 -10.37 3.44
CA GLY A 952 -26.44 -10.45 4.46
C GLY A 952 -27.02 -9.08 4.86
N ASP A 953 -26.32 -8.00 4.51
CA ASP A 953 -26.70 -6.61 4.78
C ASP A 953 -27.68 -6.06 3.73
N ARG A 954 -28.53 -5.12 4.17
CA ARG A 954 -29.54 -4.49 3.32
C ARG A 954 -29.06 -3.13 2.82
N LEU A 955 -28.81 -3.04 1.52
CA LEU A 955 -28.49 -1.79 0.85
C LEU A 955 -29.69 -1.29 0.05
N ILE A 956 -29.69 0.03 -0.19
CA ILE A 956 -30.54 0.67 -1.19
C ILE A 956 -29.68 1.39 -2.21
N GLY A 957 -30.21 1.64 -3.39
CA GLY A 957 -29.47 2.33 -4.42
C GLY A 957 -30.23 2.44 -5.72
N HIS A 958 -29.57 2.99 -6.73
CA HIS A 958 -30.10 3.03 -8.09
C HIS A 958 -28.95 3.20 -9.09
N ASP A 959 -29.12 2.65 -10.30
CA ASP A 959 -28.19 2.81 -11.42
C ASP A 959 -28.82 3.66 -12.51
N GLY A 960 -28.02 4.43 -13.23
CA GLY A 960 -28.49 5.36 -14.24
C GLY A 960 -27.66 5.27 -15.50
N ASN A 961 -28.30 4.98 -16.63
CA ASN A 961 -27.65 5.02 -17.94
C ASN A 961 -28.35 6.05 -18.82
N THR A 962 -27.55 6.80 -19.57
CA THR A 962 -28.01 7.66 -20.67
C THR A 962 -27.13 7.42 -21.90
N ILE A 963 -27.16 8.33 -22.86
CA ILE A 963 -26.38 8.21 -24.10
C ILE A 963 -24.89 8.41 -23.76
N GLY A 964 -24.17 7.30 -23.60
CA GLY A 964 -22.72 7.29 -23.36
C GLY A 964 -22.30 7.73 -21.95
N GLN A 965 -23.22 7.80 -20.98
CA GLN A 965 -22.91 8.08 -19.57
C GLN A 965 -23.55 7.03 -18.66
N SER A 966 -22.88 6.73 -17.56
CA SER A 966 -23.34 5.80 -16.53
C SER A 966 -23.12 6.38 -15.14
N ALA A 967 -24.07 6.13 -14.25
CA ALA A 967 -24.05 6.59 -12.87
C ALA A 967 -24.49 5.46 -11.94
N PHE A 968 -23.84 5.38 -10.79
CA PHE A 968 -24.08 4.36 -9.77
C PHE A 968 -24.25 5.02 -8.42
N LEU A 969 -25.22 4.56 -7.62
CA LEU A 969 -25.44 5.04 -6.26
C LEU A 969 -25.80 3.88 -5.34
N ARG A 970 -25.07 3.70 -4.25
CA ARG A 970 -25.37 2.73 -3.19
C ARG A 970 -25.30 3.38 -1.83
N LEU A 971 -26.26 3.04 -0.99
CA LEU A 971 -26.38 3.46 0.41
C LEU A 971 -26.44 2.20 1.27
N LEU A 972 -25.66 2.20 2.35
CA LEU A 972 -25.71 1.20 3.42
C LEU A 972 -26.19 1.93 4.70
N PRO A 973 -27.51 1.94 4.96
CA PRO A 973 -28.08 2.73 6.05
C PRO A 973 -27.52 2.38 7.43
N GLU A 974 -27.25 1.09 7.70
CA GLU A 974 -26.76 0.62 9.00
C GLU A 974 -25.37 1.17 9.36
N GLN A 975 -24.59 1.58 8.35
CA GLN A 975 -23.24 2.12 8.52
C GLN A 975 -23.14 3.61 8.16
N ASP A 976 -24.29 4.25 7.91
CA ASP A 976 -24.39 5.65 7.45
C ASP A 976 -23.46 5.96 6.26
N LEU A 977 -23.34 5.01 5.32
CA LEU A 977 -22.44 5.07 4.17
C LEU A 977 -23.21 5.30 2.87
N ALA A 978 -22.81 6.27 2.07
CA ALA A 978 -23.28 6.53 0.71
C ALA A 978 -22.11 6.66 -0.25
N VAL A 979 -22.19 5.98 -1.39
CA VAL A 979 -21.16 5.99 -2.44
C VAL A 979 -21.81 6.22 -3.79
N THR A 980 -21.28 7.16 -4.57
CA THR A 980 -21.70 7.41 -5.95
C THR A 980 -20.52 7.47 -6.91
N LEU A 981 -20.71 6.94 -8.11
CA LEU A 981 -19.74 7.03 -9.20
C LEU A 981 -20.45 7.52 -10.45
N LEU A 982 -19.94 8.60 -11.05
CA LEU A 982 -20.44 9.20 -12.27
C LEU A 982 -19.38 9.04 -13.37
N THR A 983 -19.74 8.52 -14.54
CA THR A 983 -18.81 8.26 -15.65
C THR A 983 -19.39 8.68 -16.98
N ASN A 984 -18.52 8.97 -17.95
CA ASN A 984 -18.92 9.39 -19.31
C ASN A 984 -18.45 8.44 -20.42
N GLY A 985 -18.34 7.14 -20.14
CA GLY A 985 -18.05 6.11 -21.16
C GLY A 985 -17.09 5.03 -20.65
N GLY A 986 -16.47 4.30 -21.59
CA GLY A 986 -15.55 3.20 -21.28
C GLY A 986 -16.26 1.99 -20.66
N ALA A 987 -15.50 1.12 -19.99
CA ALA A 987 -16.03 -0.04 -19.27
C ALA A 987 -16.50 0.34 -17.85
N ALA A 988 -17.49 1.24 -17.78
CA ALA A 988 -17.96 1.83 -16.53
C ALA A 988 -18.49 0.81 -15.51
N GLN A 989 -19.09 -0.30 -15.97
CA GLN A 989 -19.62 -1.35 -15.10
C GLN A 989 -18.50 -2.10 -14.36
N ASP A 990 -17.37 -2.34 -15.04
CA ASP A 990 -16.22 -3.03 -14.45
C ASP A 990 -15.53 -2.12 -13.42
N LEU A 991 -15.34 -0.83 -13.77
CA LEU A 991 -14.87 0.18 -12.83
C LEU A 991 -15.77 0.24 -11.58
N TYR A 992 -17.09 0.29 -11.75
CA TYR A 992 -18.05 0.29 -10.64
C TYR A 992 -17.87 -0.93 -9.74
N ARG A 993 -17.75 -2.14 -10.30
CA ARG A 993 -17.65 -3.38 -9.53
C ARG A 993 -16.38 -3.45 -8.69
N GLU A 994 -15.22 -3.19 -9.30
CA GLU A 994 -13.94 -3.21 -8.57
C GLU A 994 -13.95 -2.14 -7.47
N LEU A 995 -14.34 -0.92 -7.82
CA LEU A 995 -14.29 0.21 -6.89
C LEU A 995 -15.30 0.08 -5.75
N PHE A 996 -16.56 -0.30 -6.02
CA PHE A 996 -17.56 -0.49 -4.96
C PHE A 996 -17.26 -1.74 -4.13
N GLY A 997 -16.71 -2.81 -4.74
CA GLY A 997 -16.25 -3.98 -4.01
C GLY A 997 -15.19 -3.62 -2.96
N GLU A 998 -14.17 -2.84 -3.37
CA GLU A 998 -13.13 -2.33 -2.46
C GLU A 998 -13.72 -1.40 -1.38
N ILE A 999 -14.50 -0.38 -1.76
CA ILE A 999 -15.04 0.62 -0.83
C ILE A 999 -15.97 0.00 0.22
N PHE A 1000 -16.91 -0.84 -0.20
CA PHE A 1000 -17.88 -1.43 0.73
C PHE A 1000 -17.25 -2.50 1.62
N ALA A 1001 -16.24 -3.22 1.16
CA ALA A 1001 -15.46 -4.12 2.02
C ALA A 1001 -14.67 -3.32 3.06
N GLU A 1002 -13.99 -2.24 2.66
CA GLU A 1002 -13.11 -1.46 3.53
C GLU A 1002 -13.86 -0.55 4.52
N LEU A 1003 -14.87 0.17 4.03
CA LEU A 1003 -15.61 1.15 4.82
C LEU A 1003 -16.91 0.58 5.40
N GLY A 1004 -17.59 -0.30 4.66
CA GLY A 1004 -18.85 -0.89 5.08
C GLY A 1004 -18.71 -2.21 5.84
N GLY A 1005 -17.60 -2.92 5.70
CA GLY A 1005 -17.46 -4.31 6.17
C GLY A 1005 -18.34 -5.30 5.40
N VAL A 1006 -18.82 -4.92 4.21
CA VAL A 1006 -19.79 -5.69 3.41
C VAL A 1006 -19.17 -6.13 2.09
N THR A 1007 -19.29 -7.41 1.78
CA THR A 1007 -18.81 -7.99 0.51
C THR A 1007 -19.87 -7.86 -0.58
N MET A 1008 -19.51 -7.20 -1.68
CA MET A 1008 -20.34 -7.15 -2.88
C MET A 1008 -20.43 -8.54 -3.54
N PRO A 1009 -21.63 -9.00 -3.98
CA PRO A 1009 -21.78 -10.29 -4.64
C PRO A 1009 -20.99 -10.39 -5.96
N GLU A 1010 -20.36 -11.55 -6.16
CA GLU A 1010 -19.67 -11.86 -7.41
C GLU A 1010 -20.65 -11.97 -8.60
N PRO A 1011 -20.22 -11.59 -9.83
CA PRO A 1011 -21.02 -11.77 -11.02
C PRO A 1011 -21.35 -13.24 -11.26
N LEU A 1012 -22.58 -13.51 -11.69
CA LEU A 1012 -23.01 -14.87 -12.01
C LEU A 1012 -22.18 -15.44 -13.17
N ARG A 1013 -21.76 -16.70 -13.05
CA ARG A 1013 -21.04 -17.46 -14.08
C ARG A 1013 -21.75 -18.79 -14.34
N PRO A 1014 -21.60 -19.37 -15.54
CA PRO A 1014 -22.10 -20.72 -15.80
C PRO A 1014 -21.53 -21.74 -14.81
N PRO A 1015 -22.35 -22.69 -14.33
CA PRO A 1015 -21.86 -23.76 -13.47
C PRO A 1015 -20.87 -24.65 -14.22
N ALA A 1016 -19.86 -25.17 -13.51
CA ALA A 1016 -18.86 -26.07 -14.09
C ALA A 1016 -19.45 -27.41 -14.59
N VAL A 1017 -20.58 -27.81 -14.01
CA VAL A 1017 -21.34 -28.99 -14.43
C VAL A 1017 -22.64 -28.51 -15.08
N PRO A 1018 -22.94 -28.91 -16.33
CA PRO A 1018 -24.20 -28.54 -16.99
C PRO A 1018 -25.42 -28.98 -16.17
N VAL A 1019 -26.39 -28.08 -16.02
CA VAL A 1019 -27.64 -28.37 -15.33
C VAL A 1019 -28.67 -28.91 -16.35
N PRO A 1020 -29.22 -30.11 -16.15
CA PRO A 1020 -30.26 -30.64 -17.03
C PRO A 1020 -31.55 -29.83 -16.84
N VAL A 1021 -32.16 -29.40 -17.95
CA VAL A 1021 -33.39 -28.59 -17.96
C VAL A 1021 -34.41 -29.15 -18.95
N ASP A 1022 -35.70 -29.01 -18.65
CA ASP A 1022 -36.80 -29.39 -19.55
C ASP A 1022 -37.02 -28.30 -20.62
N ALA A 1023 -36.32 -28.46 -21.75
CA ALA A 1023 -36.35 -27.52 -22.88
C ALA A 1023 -37.76 -27.21 -23.38
N GLY A 1024 -38.68 -28.18 -23.37
CA GLY A 1024 -40.04 -28.02 -23.90
C GLY A 1024 -40.87 -26.97 -23.14
N ARG A 1025 -40.52 -26.68 -21.87
CA ARG A 1025 -41.19 -25.63 -21.08
C ARG A 1025 -40.74 -24.22 -21.45
N LEU A 1026 -39.54 -24.09 -22.02
CA LEU A 1026 -38.85 -22.83 -22.26
C LEU A 1026 -38.91 -22.40 -23.73
N VAL A 1027 -38.75 -23.37 -24.65
CA VAL A 1027 -38.77 -23.17 -26.11
C VAL A 1027 -40.07 -22.51 -26.54
N GLY A 1028 -39.97 -21.48 -27.37
CA GLY A 1028 -41.09 -20.74 -27.91
C GLY A 1028 -40.77 -19.27 -28.12
N HIS A 1029 -41.82 -18.53 -28.43
CA HIS A 1029 -41.75 -17.14 -28.86
C HIS A 1029 -42.28 -16.23 -27.75
N TYR A 1030 -41.46 -15.26 -27.35
CA TYR A 1030 -41.78 -14.26 -26.35
C TYR A 1030 -41.73 -12.88 -27.00
N GLU A 1031 -42.76 -12.07 -26.82
CA GLU A 1031 -42.86 -10.79 -27.52
C GLU A 1031 -43.48 -9.71 -26.64
N ARG A 1032 -42.91 -8.51 -26.73
CA ARG A 1032 -43.44 -7.26 -26.20
C ARG A 1032 -43.17 -6.13 -27.19
N ALA A 1033 -43.69 -4.94 -26.93
CA ALA A 1033 -43.38 -3.78 -27.76
C ALA A 1033 -41.86 -3.57 -27.89
N GLY A 1034 -41.39 -3.46 -29.13
CA GLY A 1034 -39.98 -3.19 -29.47
C GLY A 1034 -39.01 -4.37 -29.30
N THR A 1035 -39.45 -5.55 -28.85
CA THR A 1035 -38.56 -6.70 -28.64
C THR A 1035 -39.26 -8.03 -28.85
N ARG A 1036 -38.60 -8.91 -29.61
CA ARG A 1036 -38.93 -10.33 -29.74
C ARG A 1036 -37.78 -11.18 -29.22
N ILE A 1037 -38.08 -12.20 -28.43
CA ILE A 1037 -37.14 -13.19 -27.91
C ILE A 1037 -37.63 -14.57 -28.34
N ASP A 1038 -36.85 -15.26 -29.16
CA ASP A 1038 -37.13 -16.65 -29.54
C ASP A 1038 -36.15 -17.57 -28.79
N VAL A 1039 -36.69 -18.54 -28.05
CA VAL A 1039 -35.92 -19.60 -27.40
C VAL A 1039 -36.03 -20.86 -28.25
N LEU A 1040 -34.89 -21.33 -28.75
CA LEU A 1040 -34.81 -22.38 -29.77
C LEU A 1040 -33.95 -23.55 -29.28
N GLU A 1041 -34.20 -24.75 -29.81
CA GLU A 1041 -33.28 -25.89 -29.67
C GLU A 1041 -32.22 -25.83 -30.78
N GLY A 1042 -30.94 -25.75 -30.40
CA GLY A 1042 -29.78 -25.83 -31.29
C GLY A 1042 -29.03 -27.17 -31.15
N GLU A 1043 -27.98 -27.36 -31.96
CA GLU A 1043 -27.18 -28.60 -31.97
C GLU A 1043 -26.46 -28.88 -30.64
N ASP A 1044 -26.05 -27.82 -29.94
CA ASP A 1044 -25.27 -27.89 -28.69
C ASP A 1044 -26.05 -27.45 -27.43
N GLY A 1045 -27.37 -27.25 -27.52
CA GLY A 1045 -28.22 -26.80 -26.41
C GLY A 1045 -29.22 -25.71 -26.80
N LEU A 1046 -29.77 -25.00 -25.81
CA LEU A 1046 -30.72 -23.91 -26.06
C LEU A 1046 -30.03 -22.66 -26.63
N LEU A 1047 -30.71 -21.99 -27.56
CA LEU A 1047 -30.30 -20.73 -28.14
C LEU A 1047 -31.32 -19.64 -27.80
N LEU A 1048 -30.84 -18.43 -27.53
CA LEU A 1048 -31.65 -17.23 -27.41
C LEU A 1048 -31.40 -16.34 -28.62
N ARG A 1049 -32.45 -16.09 -29.42
CA ARG A 1049 -32.46 -15.10 -30.49
C ARG A 1049 -33.20 -13.86 -30.00
N TYR A 1050 -32.45 -12.77 -29.79
CA TYR A 1050 -32.99 -11.47 -29.43
C TYR A 1050 -33.15 -10.61 -30.69
N THR A 1051 -34.38 -10.22 -31.01
CA THR A 1051 -34.70 -9.32 -32.13
C THR A 1051 -35.23 -7.99 -31.60
N THR A 1052 -34.59 -6.88 -31.96
CA THR A 1052 -35.14 -5.53 -31.78
C THR A 1052 -36.19 -5.30 -32.86
N THR A 1053 -37.39 -4.89 -32.47
CA THR A 1053 -38.52 -4.69 -33.39
C THR A 1053 -39.04 -3.25 -33.35
N GLY A 1054 -39.91 -2.87 -34.29
CA GLY A 1054 -40.47 -1.52 -34.37
C GLY A 1054 -39.45 -0.46 -34.78
N PRO A 1055 -39.74 0.84 -34.53
CA PRO A 1055 -38.90 1.97 -34.97
C PRO A 1055 -37.45 1.95 -34.45
N LEU A 1056 -37.18 1.21 -33.38
CA LEU A 1056 -35.83 1.04 -32.82
C LEU A 1056 -34.94 0.12 -33.67
N ALA A 1057 -35.53 -0.75 -34.50
CA ALA A 1057 -34.78 -1.66 -35.36
C ALA A 1057 -33.95 -0.91 -36.42
N ASP A 1058 -34.46 0.23 -36.91
CA ASP A 1058 -33.77 1.06 -37.92
C ASP A 1058 -32.59 1.86 -37.34
N LEU A 1059 -32.47 1.90 -36.00
CA LEU A 1059 -31.44 2.65 -35.27
C LEU A 1059 -30.29 1.77 -34.77
N VAL A 1060 -30.42 0.44 -34.89
CA VAL A 1060 -29.39 -0.52 -34.45
C VAL A 1060 -28.70 -1.15 -35.67
N PRO A 1061 -27.36 -1.23 -35.71
CA PRO A 1061 -26.63 -1.79 -36.86
C PRO A 1061 -26.96 -3.27 -37.12
N ASP A 1062 -27.27 -4.01 -36.04
CA ASP A 1062 -27.67 -5.41 -36.08
C ASP A 1062 -28.90 -5.62 -35.18
N PRO A 1063 -30.10 -5.72 -35.76
CA PRO A 1063 -31.34 -5.89 -35.01
C PRO A 1063 -31.56 -7.31 -34.49
N VAL A 1064 -30.78 -8.31 -34.93
CA VAL A 1064 -30.95 -9.73 -34.54
C VAL A 1064 -29.67 -10.28 -33.94
N ARG A 1065 -29.71 -10.71 -32.68
CA ARG A 1065 -28.56 -11.30 -31.99
C ARG A 1065 -28.88 -12.71 -31.53
N GLU A 1066 -28.04 -13.66 -31.88
CA GLU A 1066 -28.14 -15.04 -31.42
C GLU A 1066 -27.00 -15.36 -30.45
N THR A 1067 -27.33 -16.05 -29.36
CA THR A 1067 -26.36 -16.44 -28.33
C THR A 1067 -26.80 -17.74 -27.65
N ALA A 1068 -25.83 -18.48 -27.11
CA ALA A 1068 -26.10 -19.68 -26.32
C ALA A 1068 -26.84 -19.31 -25.02
N LEU A 1069 -27.91 -20.04 -24.73
CA LEU A 1069 -28.70 -19.89 -23.51
C LEU A 1069 -28.27 -20.97 -22.51
N VAL A 1070 -27.38 -20.60 -21.58
CA VAL A 1070 -26.69 -21.55 -20.71
C VAL A 1070 -27.46 -21.73 -19.39
N PRO A 1071 -27.87 -22.95 -19.01
CA PRO A 1071 -28.63 -23.17 -17.79
C PRO A 1071 -27.79 -23.01 -16.51
N VAL A 1072 -28.34 -22.30 -15.52
CA VAL A 1072 -27.82 -22.22 -14.15
C VAL A 1072 -28.76 -22.94 -13.17
N SER A 1073 -30.07 -22.87 -13.39
CA SER A 1073 -31.11 -23.66 -12.71
C SER A 1073 -32.32 -23.84 -13.62
N ASP A 1074 -33.38 -24.51 -13.15
CA ASP A 1074 -34.62 -24.75 -13.91
C ASP A 1074 -35.27 -23.47 -14.47
N SER A 1075 -35.06 -22.33 -13.81
CA SER A 1075 -35.66 -21.03 -14.18
C SER A 1075 -34.65 -19.93 -14.48
N LEU A 1076 -33.35 -20.15 -14.28
CA LEU A 1076 -32.30 -19.15 -14.46
C LEU A 1076 -31.28 -19.60 -15.49
N PHE A 1077 -31.03 -18.73 -16.46
CA PHE A 1077 -30.10 -18.96 -17.56
C PHE A 1077 -29.17 -17.77 -17.72
N LEU A 1078 -28.09 -17.97 -18.46
CA LEU A 1078 -27.10 -16.96 -18.78
C LEU A 1078 -26.91 -16.86 -20.28
N VAL A 1079 -26.75 -15.64 -20.77
CA VAL A 1079 -26.31 -15.34 -22.13
C VAL A 1079 -25.05 -14.48 -22.10
N GLN A 1080 -24.20 -14.63 -23.11
CA GLN A 1080 -23.04 -13.77 -23.31
C GLN A 1080 -23.14 -13.14 -24.71
N TYR A 1081 -23.09 -11.82 -24.77
CA TYR A 1081 -23.16 -11.10 -26.04
C TYR A 1081 -21.77 -10.90 -26.63
N ALA A 1082 -21.66 -10.98 -27.97
CA ALA A 1082 -20.40 -10.75 -28.67
C ALA A 1082 -19.80 -9.38 -28.30
N GLY A 1083 -18.52 -9.37 -27.95
CA GLY A 1083 -17.80 -8.16 -27.53
C GLY A 1083 -17.99 -7.76 -26.06
N SER A 1084 -18.75 -8.52 -25.26
CA SER A 1084 -18.86 -8.34 -23.81
C SER A 1084 -18.38 -9.59 -23.07
N PRO A 1085 -17.42 -9.47 -22.13
CA PRO A 1085 -17.02 -10.59 -21.29
C PRO A 1085 -18.07 -10.95 -20.24
N ALA A 1086 -19.05 -10.07 -19.98
CA ALA A 1086 -20.04 -10.25 -18.93
C ALA A 1086 -21.19 -11.20 -19.32
N TRP A 1087 -21.55 -12.09 -18.39
CA TRP A 1087 -22.75 -12.91 -18.48
C TRP A 1087 -23.98 -12.13 -18.00
N VAL A 1088 -25.08 -12.26 -18.73
CA VAL A 1088 -26.36 -11.58 -18.43
C VAL A 1088 -27.42 -12.63 -18.08
N PRO A 1089 -28.13 -12.48 -16.95
CA PRO A 1089 -29.17 -13.41 -16.53
C PRO A 1089 -30.43 -13.30 -17.41
N VAL A 1090 -31.06 -14.45 -17.64
CA VAL A 1090 -32.35 -14.63 -18.30
C VAL A 1090 -33.21 -15.51 -17.40
N THR A 1091 -34.30 -14.96 -16.87
CA THR A 1091 -35.13 -15.67 -15.87
C THR A 1091 -36.50 -16.02 -16.44
N PHE A 1092 -36.87 -17.30 -16.42
CA PHE A 1092 -38.18 -17.79 -16.85
C PHE A 1092 -39.09 -18.04 -15.65
N TYR A 1093 -40.33 -17.56 -15.72
CA TYR A 1093 -41.29 -17.72 -14.63
C TYR A 1093 -42.72 -17.73 -15.15
N SER A 1094 -43.65 -18.13 -14.27
CA SER A 1094 -45.08 -18.07 -14.53
C SER A 1094 -45.75 -17.12 -13.55
N LEU A 1095 -46.72 -16.36 -14.03
CA LEU A 1095 -47.64 -15.63 -13.16
C LEU A 1095 -48.54 -16.63 -12.41
N PRO A 1096 -49.15 -16.24 -11.27
CA PRO A 1096 -50.11 -17.08 -10.56
C PRO A 1096 -51.29 -17.56 -11.42
N THR A 1097 -51.61 -16.81 -12.48
CA THR A 1097 -52.65 -17.08 -13.47
C THR A 1097 -52.23 -18.06 -14.59
N GLY A 1098 -50.95 -18.46 -14.63
CA GLY A 1098 -50.41 -19.52 -15.48
C GLY A 1098 -49.67 -19.06 -16.75
N GLU A 1099 -49.76 -17.77 -17.11
CA GLU A 1099 -49.02 -17.19 -18.23
C GLU A 1099 -47.51 -17.26 -17.96
N ARG A 1100 -46.74 -17.59 -19.00
CA ARG A 1100 -45.28 -17.73 -18.93
C ARG A 1100 -44.59 -16.46 -19.41
N TYR A 1101 -43.52 -16.08 -18.74
CA TYR A 1101 -42.74 -14.89 -19.03
C TYR A 1101 -41.25 -15.22 -19.06
N VAL A 1102 -40.50 -14.43 -19.82
CA VAL A 1102 -39.06 -14.28 -19.71
C VAL A 1102 -38.75 -12.88 -19.20
N HIS A 1103 -37.97 -12.80 -18.13
CA HIS A 1103 -37.42 -11.57 -17.59
C HIS A 1103 -35.97 -11.42 -18.09
N HIS A 1104 -35.72 -10.40 -18.90
CA HIS A 1104 -34.42 -10.13 -19.48
C HIS A 1104 -34.20 -8.62 -19.60
N GLY A 1105 -33.04 -8.12 -19.17
CA GLY A 1105 -32.74 -6.68 -19.18
C GLY A 1105 -33.72 -5.83 -18.33
N MET A 1106 -34.16 -6.36 -17.17
CA MET A 1106 -35.18 -5.75 -16.31
C MET A 1106 -36.58 -5.59 -16.95
N ARG A 1107 -36.89 -6.35 -18.00
CA ARG A 1107 -38.19 -6.30 -18.68
C ARG A 1107 -38.85 -7.68 -18.65
N ALA A 1108 -40.11 -7.71 -18.25
CA ALA A 1108 -40.96 -8.89 -18.38
C ALA A 1108 -41.50 -8.96 -19.81
N THR A 1109 -41.29 -10.10 -20.48
CA THR A 1109 -41.77 -10.36 -21.84
C THR A 1109 -42.64 -11.63 -21.85
N PRO A 1110 -43.94 -11.53 -22.19
CA PRO A 1110 -44.84 -12.68 -22.17
C PRO A 1110 -44.54 -13.66 -23.30
N LYS A 1111 -44.82 -14.95 -23.05
CA LYS A 1111 -44.82 -15.99 -24.07
C LYS A 1111 -46.09 -15.91 -24.91
N VAL A 1112 -45.93 -15.85 -26.23
CA VAL A 1112 -47.02 -15.72 -27.20
C VAL A 1112 -47.35 -17.05 -27.89
N SER A 1113 -46.35 -17.89 -28.18
CA SER A 1113 -46.56 -19.23 -28.76
C SER A 1113 -45.50 -20.25 -28.35
#